data_AF-A0A3Q2Q5A6-F1
#
_entry.id   AF-A0A3Q2Q5A6-F1
#
_cell.length_a   1.000
_cell.length_b   1.000
_cell.length_c   1.000
_cell.angle_alpha   90.00
_cell.angle_beta   90.00
_cell.angle_gamma   90.00
#
_symmetry.space_group_name_H-M   'P 1'
#
loop_
_entity.id
_entity.type
_entity.pdbx_description
1 polymer ?
#
loop_
_entity_poly.entity_id
_entity_poly.type
_entity_poly.pdbx_seq_one_letter_code
_entity_poly.pdbx_strand_id
1 'polypeptide(L)'
;MGLLVTKTEDPIPPSDSPEEQLEVEVECSEDAAGAEEILSSDIIILTITRCIAIVYIYFQFQSLRQLGSKYILGIAGLFTIFSSFVFSTVVIHFFDKELTGLNEALPFFLLLIDLSKACTLAKFALSSRSQDEVRENIASGMAVLGPTFTLDALVECLVIGVGTMSGVKQLEIMCGFGCMSILANYFVFMTFFPACVSLVLELSRDSQEGHPIWQLSDFSRVMEEEDNKPNPVTQRVKMIMSLGLVMVHAHSRWISKPLSSNTTMSNGQIGMELAQLSSRRIEPEVPLWHFYLTKMITMDMEQVICLTLALLLAIKYIFFEQVEIESTLSLRTPITTPKPPLPNQQYNNTCCLKEPSAPRSAAPTPLCWEDRDEVIRPFAASTTDCQSKSFFVIGEEDGEIQSGSTEPSLPQNLNPRGLDDCVSILNNPELGTLHLSDAEVMLLVASKHIPAYKLETLMEKPERGVAIRRQMVSAKLSYPSALSSLPYTNYDYSKVIGTCCENVIGYIPVPVGVAGPLHLDGKEFQVPMATTEGCLVASTNRGCRAIALAGGVSSRILADGMTRGPVVRLPSACKAAEVKAWLESPDGFQDITEAFDNTSRFARLQKLLVGLAGRNLYIRFQCRTGDAMGMNMISKGTEKALSRLQQHFPELQVVAVSGNYCTDKKPAAINWIEGRGKSAVCEATIPAKVIQEVLKTTTEALIEVNISKNLVGSAMAGSIGGFNAHAANLVAAIYIACGQDPAQSVGSSNCITLMEPSGLTGKDLYISCTMPSIEVGTVGGGTNLPPQQACLKMLGVQGASQQCPGENACQLARIVCATVLAGELSLMSALAAGHLVRSHMTHNRSKIDLHGTQTTCSRGVSMQIERS
;
A
#
# COMPACT_ATOMS: atom_id res chain seq x y z
N MET A 1 -32.82 8.28 75.85
CA MET A 1 -31.63 8.17 76.72
C MET A 1 -30.43 8.55 75.87
N GLY A 2 -29.57 9.51 76.18
CA GLY A 2 -29.59 10.60 77.18
C GLY A 2 -28.67 11.73 76.66
N LEU A 3 -28.95 13.02 76.93
CA LEU A 3 -28.32 13.83 78.01
C LEU A 3 -26.79 14.05 77.78
N LEU A 4 -26.18 15.25 77.79
CA LEU A 4 -26.57 16.64 78.11
C LEU A 4 -25.54 17.61 77.44
N VAL A 5 -25.92 18.70 76.76
CA VAL A 5 -25.85 20.14 77.20
C VAL A 5 -24.42 20.74 77.26
N THR A 6 -24.11 21.98 76.80
CA THR A 6 -24.76 23.29 77.07
C THR A 6 -24.50 24.37 75.98
N LYS A 7 -25.49 25.27 75.74
CA LYS A 7 -25.48 26.76 75.45
C LYS A 7 -24.31 27.45 74.67
N THR A 8 -24.44 28.63 74.04
CA THR A 8 -25.38 29.81 74.13
C THR A 8 -25.73 30.36 72.72
N GLU A 9 -27.00 30.56 72.35
CA GLU A 9 -27.82 31.81 72.35
C GLU A 9 -27.83 32.65 71.04
N ASP A 10 -29.02 33.15 70.68
CA ASP A 10 -29.49 33.86 69.46
C ASP A 10 -29.14 35.39 69.46
N PRO A 11 -29.47 36.28 68.45
CA PRO A 11 -30.56 36.19 67.45
C PRO A 11 -30.46 36.87 66.05
N ILE A 12 -31.40 36.48 65.17
CA ILE A 12 -32.24 37.23 64.18
C ILE A 12 -31.61 38.31 63.23
N PRO A 13 -31.88 38.25 61.89
CA PRO A 13 -31.38 39.18 60.82
C PRO A 13 -32.11 40.56 60.78
N PRO A 14 -31.74 41.60 59.96
CA PRO A 14 -31.30 41.50 58.54
C PRO A 14 -30.40 42.63 57.95
N SER A 15 -30.40 42.71 56.60
CA SER A 15 -30.16 43.86 55.69
C SER A 15 -28.73 44.27 55.26
N ASP A 16 -28.71 44.78 54.02
CA ASP A 16 -27.74 45.65 53.33
C ASP A 16 -26.40 45.09 52.78
N SER A 17 -25.76 45.93 51.95
CA SER A 17 -24.76 45.65 50.90
C SER A 17 -23.81 46.85 50.73
N PRO A 18 -22.81 46.88 49.80
CA PRO A 18 -22.08 45.82 49.09
C PRO A 18 -20.55 45.96 49.37
N GLU A 19 -19.69 45.83 48.34
CA GLU A 19 -18.24 46.17 48.30
C GLU A 19 -17.23 45.26 49.03
N GLU A 20 -16.79 44.18 48.36
CA GLU A 20 -15.36 43.77 48.21
C GLU A 20 -15.22 42.50 47.34
N GLN A 21 -15.11 42.66 46.01
CA GLN A 21 -14.72 41.59 45.08
C GLN A 21 -13.97 42.18 43.86
N LEU A 22 -12.65 42.40 43.97
CA LEU A 22 -11.81 42.84 42.85
C LEU A 22 -10.33 42.39 42.95
N GLU A 23 -10.04 41.20 43.49
CA GLU A 23 -8.64 40.75 43.67
C GLU A 23 -8.39 39.26 43.39
N VAL A 24 -9.38 38.51 42.86
CA VAL A 24 -9.30 37.03 42.69
C VAL A 24 -9.19 36.56 41.22
N GLU A 25 -9.49 37.41 40.22
CA GLU A 25 -9.45 37.03 38.80
C GLU A 25 -8.06 37.13 38.13
N VAL A 26 -7.04 37.67 38.83
CA VAL A 26 -5.70 37.86 38.24
C VAL A 26 -4.88 36.57 38.23
N GLU A 27 -4.85 35.84 39.36
CA GLU A 27 -3.89 34.76 39.60
C GLU A 27 -4.11 33.54 38.68
N CYS A 28 -5.36 33.25 38.28
CA CYS A 28 -5.68 32.18 37.33
C CYS A 28 -5.32 32.49 35.85
N SER A 29 -4.85 33.70 35.54
CA SER A 29 -4.55 34.12 34.17
C SER A 29 -3.08 33.88 33.76
N GLU A 30 -2.15 33.88 34.70
CA GLU A 30 -0.71 33.77 34.39
C GLU A 30 -0.25 32.32 34.16
N ASP A 31 -0.72 31.36 34.98
CA ASP A 31 -0.41 29.92 34.82
C ASP A 31 -0.84 29.37 33.44
N ALA A 32 -2.01 29.81 32.94
CA ALA A 32 -2.52 29.39 31.64
C ALA A 32 -1.64 29.92 30.48
N ALA A 33 -1.16 31.16 30.58
CA ALA A 33 -0.24 31.74 29.61
C ALA A 33 1.11 31.02 29.62
N GLY A 34 1.70 30.80 30.81
CA GLY A 34 2.97 30.08 30.96
C GLY A 34 2.94 28.67 30.37
N ALA A 35 1.85 27.94 30.56
CA ALA A 35 1.66 26.60 29.99
C ALA A 35 1.63 26.59 28.45
N GLU A 36 0.95 27.54 27.81
CA GLU A 36 0.96 27.67 26.34
C GLU A 36 2.32 28.18 25.82
N GLU A 37 3.05 29.00 26.59
CA GLU A 37 4.38 29.47 26.22
C GLU A 37 5.40 28.32 26.16
N ILE A 38 5.50 27.52 27.23
CA ILE A 38 6.45 26.40 27.35
C ILE A 38 6.24 25.38 26.22
N LEU A 39 4.99 24.96 25.99
CA LEU A 39 4.65 23.97 24.97
C LEU A 39 5.02 24.45 23.54
N SER A 40 4.95 25.76 23.29
CA SER A 40 5.32 26.34 22.00
C SER A 40 6.83 26.29 21.71
N SER A 41 7.66 26.44 22.75
CA SER A 41 9.13 26.45 22.63
C SER A 41 9.71 25.05 22.41
N ASP A 42 9.22 24.04 23.14
CA ASP A 42 9.71 22.66 23.03
C ASP A 42 9.48 22.07 21.63
N ILE A 43 8.34 22.39 20.98
CA ILE A 43 8.06 21.99 19.59
C ILE A 43 9.06 22.61 18.61
N ILE A 44 9.46 23.86 18.81
CA ILE A 44 10.47 24.55 17.98
C ILE A 44 11.85 23.90 18.18
N ILE A 45 12.27 23.67 19.43
CA ILE A 45 13.56 23.07 19.75
C ILE A 45 13.65 21.63 19.22
N LEU A 46 12.62 20.82 19.40
CA LEU A 46 12.55 19.46 18.85
C LEU A 46 12.59 19.46 17.32
N THR A 47 12.01 20.47 16.67
CA THR A 47 12.09 20.65 15.21
C THR A 47 13.50 21.05 14.76
N ILE A 48 14.17 21.95 15.48
CA ILE A 48 15.58 22.33 15.21
C ILE A 48 16.50 21.10 15.35
N THR A 49 16.37 20.33 16.43
CA THR A 49 17.16 19.10 16.65
C THR A 49 16.91 18.05 15.57
N ARG A 50 15.66 17.90 15.08
CA ARG A 50 15.34 17.05 13.92
C ARG A 50 16.01 17.53 12.64
N CYS A 51 16.01 18.84 12.37
CA CYS A 51 16.71 19.41 11.22
C CYS A 51 18.24 19.16 11.29
N ILE A 52 18.86 19.33 12.46
CA ILE A 52 20.29 19.04 12.68
C ILE A 52 20.58 17.55 12.45
N ALA A 53 19.75 16.64 12.97
CA ALA A 53 19.91 15.20 12.76
C ALA A 53 19.78 14.80 11.28
N ILE A 54 18.85 15.39 10.52
CA ILE A 54 18.72 15.16 9.08
C ILE A 54 19.96 15.66 8.31
N VAL A 55 20.50 16.82 8.68
CA VAL A 55 21.73 17.37 8.09
C VAL A 55 22.95 16.51 8.43
N TYR A 56 23.06 16.01 9.67
CA TYR A 56 24.11 15.06 10.08
C TYR A 56 24.08 13.79 9.23
N ILE A 57 22.91 13.14 9.10
CA ILE A 57 22.73 11.96 8.24
C ILE A 57 23.12 12.27 6.80
N TYR A 58 22.71 13.42 6.26
CA TYR A 58 23.06 13.82 4.89
C TYR A 58 24.58 13.93 4.70
N PHE A 59 25.30 14.60 5.61
CA PHE A 59 26.77 14.68 5.55
C PHE A 59 27.45 13.31 5.73
N GLN A 60 26.95 12.48 6.65
CA GLN A 60 27.47 11.12 6.86
C GLN A 60 27.32 10.27 5.59
N PHE A 61 26.14 10.28 4.95
CA PHE A 61 25.92 9.62 3.66
C PHE A 61 26.73 10.23 2.50
N GLN A 62 26.97 11.54 2.50
CA GLN A 62 27.83 12.20 1.49
C GLN A 62 29.30 11.76 1.63
N SER A 63 29.82 11.68 2.85
CA SER A 63 31.17 11.14 3.14
C SER A 63 31.28 9.67 2.70
N LEU A 64 30.30 8.83 3.07
CA LEU A 64 30.26 7.42 2.62
C LEU A 64 30.17 7.27 1.09
N ARG A 65 29.53 8.22 0.40
CA ARG A 65 29.47 8.24 -1.08
C ARG A 65 30.81 8.59 -1.73
N GLN A 66 31.64 9.42 -1.09
CA GLN A 66 33.02 9.70 -1.54
C GLN A 66 33.94 8.47 -1.37
N LEU A 67 33.62 7.58 -0.42
CA LEU A 67 34.41 6.38 -0.10
C LEU A 67 34.17 5.16 -1.02
N GLY A 68 33.44 5.32 -2.13
CA GLY A 68 33.75 4.59 -3.37
C GLY A 68 33.16 3.19 -3.59
N SER A 69 32.10 2.75 -2.90
CA SER A 69 31.41 1.48 -3.25
C SER A 69 29.90 1.49 -2.99
N LYS A 70 29.14 0.97 -3.96
CA LYS A 70 27.68 0.74 -3.85
C LYS A 70 27.33 -0.19 -2.67
N TYR A 71 28.18 -1.18 -2.41
CA TYR A 71 27.93 -2.20 -1.38
C TYR A 71 28.18 -1.67 0.04
N ILE A 72 29.19 -0.82 0.24
CA ILE A 72 29.43 -0.15 1.53
C ILE A 72 28.22 0.71 1.91
N LEU A 73 27.68 1.46 0.95
CA LEU A 73 26.50 2.31 1.17
C LEU A 73 25.23 1.49 1.52
N GLY A 74 25.03 0.33 0.88
CA GLY A 74 23.94 -0.58 1.21
C GLY A 74 24.09 -1.25 2.58
N ILE A 75 25.30 -1.67 2.94
CA ILE A 75 25.64 -2.24 4.25
C ILE A 75 25.43 -1.21 5.37
N ALA A 76 25.85 0.04 5.17
CA ALA A 76 25.63 1.13 6.12
C ALA A 76 24.13 1.44 6.29
N GLY A 77 23.38 1.53 5.19
CA GLY A 77 21.92 1.75 5.25
C GLY A 77 21.18 0.64 6.01
N LEU A 78 21.52 -0.64 5.75
CA LEU A 78 20.94 -1.78 6.45
C LEU A 78 21.26 -1.75 7.96
N PHE A 79 22.48 -1.39 8.33
CA PHE A 79 22.90 -1.22 9.72
C PHE A 79 22.08 -0.13 10.42
N THR A 80 21.95 1.07 9.84
CA THR A 80 21.17 2.17 10.41
C THR A 80 19.71 1.79 10.64
N ILE A 81 19.08 1.12 9.66
CA ILE A 81 17.68 0.67 9.76
C ILE A 81 17.50 -0.35 10.90
N PHE A 82 18.36 -1.37 10.98
CA PHE A 82 18.25 -2.39 12.03
C PHE A 82 18.62 -1.86 13.42
N SER A 83 19.65 -0.99 13.50
CA SER A 83 20.02 -0.31 14.74
C SER A 83 18.87 0.56 15.28
N SER A 84 18.17 1.29 14.39
CA SER A 84 16.99 2.08 14.74
C SER A 84 15.81 1.21 15.20
N PHE A 85 15.60 0.04 14.60
CA PHE A 85 14.57 -0.91 15.02
C PHE A 85 14.87 -1.51 16.41
N VAL A 86 16.12 -1.90 16.67
CA VAL A 86 16.54 -2.40 17.99
C VAL A 86 16.43 -1.31 19.06
N PHE A 87 16.89 -0.09 18.78
CA PHE A 87 16.73 1.07 19.66
C PHE A 87 15.25 1.33 19.99
N SER A 88 14.39 1.38 18.98
CA SER A 88 12.94 1.60 19.17
C SER A 88 12.30 0.52 20.03
N THR A 89 12.67 -0.75 19.81
CA THR A 89 12.21 -1.90 20.62
C THR A 89 12.66 -1.78 22.08
N VAL A 90 13.91 -1.36 22.31
CA VAL A 90 14.47 -1.13 23.64
C VAL A 90 13.76 0.01 24.36
N VAL A 91 13.53 1.16 23.70
CA VAL A 91 12.78 2.29 24.29
C VAL A 91 11.36 1.87 24.67
N ILE A 92 10.62 1.21 23.77
CA ILE A 92 9.24 0.75 24.02
C ILE A 92 9.16 -0.24 25.21
N HIS A 93 10.18 -1.06 25.42
CA HIS A 93 10.22 -2.02 26.53
C HIS A 93 10.63 -1.38 27.88
N PHE A 94 11.48 -0.35 27.87
CA PHE A 94 11.96 0.29 29.11
C PHE A 94 11.05 1.44 29.61
N PHE A 95 10.23 2.03 28.74
CA PHE A 95 9.30 3.13 29.05
C PHE A 95 7.81 2.72 28.99
N ASP A 96 7.54 1.44 29.30
CA ASP A 96 6.23 0.79 29.51
C ASP A 96 5.03 1.35 28.70
N LYS A 97 5.03 1.06 27.40
CA LYS A 97 3.90 1.22 26.46
C LYS A 97 3.39 2.63 26.14
N GLU A 98 3.93 3.70 26.74
CA GLU A 98 3.63 5.06 26.26
C GLU A 98 4.47 5.40 25.01
N LEU A 99 3.81 5.48 23.85
CA LEU A 99 4.43 5.76 22.55
C LEU A 99 4.90 7.22 22.37
N THR A 100 4.62 8.08 23.35
CA THR A 100 4.91 9.53 23.35
C THR A 100 6.40 9.81 23.21
N GLY A 101 7.21 9.32 24.16
CA GLY A 101 8.64 9.61 24.26
C GLY A 101 9.49 9.09 23.08
N LEU A 102 9.01 8.16 22.25
CA LEU A 102 9.76 7.66 21.10
C LEU A 102 10.04 8.77 20.06
N ASN A 103 9.10 9.70 19.86
CA ASN A 103 9.24 10.82 18.94
C ASN A 103 10.25 11.89 19.41
N GLU A 104 10.60 11.87 20.70
CA GLU A 104 11.60 12.72 21.35
C GLU A 104 12.96 12.01 21.43
N ALA A 105 12.97 10.69 21.61
CA ALA A 105 14.19 9.87 21.69
C ALA A 105 14.90 9.69 20.34
N LEU A 106 14.17 9.61 19.23
CA LEU A 106 14.72 9.31 17.89
C LEU A 106 15.83 10.26 17.39
N PRO A 107 15.75 11.61 17.55
CA PRO A 107 16.83 12.50 17.15
C PRO A 107 18.15 12.24 17.89
N PHE A 108 18.11 11.88 19.17
CA PHE A 108 19.31 11.56 19.95
C PHE A 108 19.96 10.24 19.52
N PHE A 109 19.15 9.26 19.07
CA PHE A 109 19.69 8.06 18.42
C PHE A 109 20.43 8.41 17.12
N LEU A 110 19.84 9.26 16.28
CA LEU A 110 20.41 9.66 14.99
C LEU A 110 21.64 10.58 15.11
N LEU A 111 21.87 11.21 16.26
CA LEU A 111 23.06 12.02 16.56
C LEU A 111 24.20 11.25 17.26
N LEU A 112 23.93 10.03 17.76
CA LEU A 112 24.90 9.18 18.47
C LEU A 112 25.32 7.94 17.66
N ILE A 113 24.87 7.79 16.42
CA ILE A 113 25.19 6.65 15.55
C ILE A 113 26.46 6.88 14.72
N ASP A 114 27.59 6.38 15.23
CA ASP A 114 28.86 6.32 14.52
C ASP A 114 28.84 5.25 13.40
N LEU A 115 28.64 5.70 12.15
CA LEU A 115 28.75 4.84 10.96
C LEU A 115 30.20 4.70 10.44
N SER A 116 31.15 5.51 10.93
CA SER A 116 32.51 5.58 10.38
C SER A 116 33.27 4.28 10.61
N LYS A 117 33.26 3.78 11.86
CA LYS A 117 33.94 2.55 12.28
C LYS A 117 33.30 1.31 11.66
N ALA A 118 31.97 1.30 11.51
CA ALA A 118 31.23 0.27 10.79
C ALA A 118 31.68 0.19 9.32
N CYS A 119 31.81 1.33 8.64
CA CYS A 119 32.25 1.36 7.26
C CYS A 119 33.74 1.01 7.10
N THR A 120 34.59 1.28 8.09
CA THR A 120 35.98 0.79 8.11
C THR A 120 36.04 -0.73 8.24
N LEU A 121 35.24 -1.36 9.11
CA LEU A 121 35.13 -2.82 9.19
C LEU A 121 34.60 -3.43 7.88
N ALA A 122 33.62 -2.81 7.23
CA ALA A 122 33.14 -3.25 5.93
C ALA A 122 34.25 -3.22 4.86
N LYS A 123 35.14 -2.20 4.86
CA LYS A 123 36.31 -2.15 3.95
C LYS A 123 37.28 -3.31 4.18
N PHE A 124 37.56 -3.70 5.43
CA PHE A 124 38.40 -4.86 5.74
C PHE A 124 37.84 -6.17 5.16
N ALA A 125 36.52 -6.35 5.19
CA ALA A 125 35.90 -7.55 4.62
C ALA A 125 35.90 -7.55 3.07
N LEU A 126 35.64 -6.38 2.47
CA LEU A 126 35.53 -6.17 1.01
C LEU A 126 36.88 -6.18 0.27
N SER A 127 38.02 -6.23 0.96
CA SER A 127 39.36 -6.32 0.36
C SER A 127 39.88 -7.76 0.16
N SER A 128 39.13 -8.77 0.63
CA SER A 128 39.48 -10.19 0.55
C SER A 128 39.40 -10.76 -0.88
N ARG A 129 40.23 -11.77 -1.20
CA ARG A 129 40.31 -12.41 -2.52
C ARG A 129 39.69 -13.81 -2.55
N SER A 130 39.83 -14.61 -1.49
CA SER A 130 39.15 -15.91 -1.32
C SER A 130 37.93 -15.85 -0.38
N GLN A 131 37.27 -16.99 -0.10
CA GLN A 131 36.15 -17.07 0.86
C GLN A 131 36.64 -17.22 2.31
N ASP A 132 37.70 -18.01 2.55
CA ASP A 132 38.23 -18.19 3.90
C ASP A 132 38.84 -16.89 4.45
N GLU A 133 39.52 -16.12 3.59
CA GLU A 133 39.97 -14.74 3.86
C GLU A 133 38.84 -13.79 4.29
N VAL A 134 37.58 -13.98 3.88
CA VAL A 134 36.47 -13.11 4.33
C VAL A 134 36.30 -13.23 5.84
N ARG A 135 36.31 -14.46 6.35
CA ARG A 135 36.08 -14.75 7.77
C ARG A 135 37.28 -14.33 8.61
N GLU A 136 38.49 -14.55 8.10
CA GLU A 136 39.73 -14.10 8.75
C GLU A 136 39.87 -12.57 8.76
N ASN A 137 39.53 -11.88 7.66
CA ASN A 137 39.57 -10.41 7.60
C ASN A 137 38.49 -9.75 8.48
N ILE A 138 37.28 -10.32 8.56
CA ILE A 138 36.25 -9.84 9.49
C ILE A 138 36.70 -10.06 10.94
N ALA A 139 37.29 -11.23 11.27
CA ALA A 139 37.80 -11.50 12.60
C ALA A 139 38.97 -10.57 12.98
N SER A 140 39.91 -10.32 12.06
CA SER A 140 41.03 -9.39 12.23
C SER A 140 40.54 -7.94 12.41
N GLY A 141 39.62 -7.48 11.55
CA GLY A 141 38.99 -6.16 11.68
C GLY A 141 38.26 -5.99 13.02
N MET A 142 37.55 -7.02 13.49
CA MET A 142 36.92 -7.02 14.82
C MET A 142 37.95 -7.04 15.96
N ALA A 143 39.08 -7.73 15.82
CA ALA A 143 40.15 -7.75 16.82
C ALA A 143 40.84 -6.38 16.98
N VAL A 144 40.97 -5.61 15.89
CA VAL A 144 41.57 -4.27 15.89
C VAL A 144 40.57 -3.19 16.33
N LEU A 145 39.37 -3.17 15.74
CA LEU A 145 38.38 -2.10 15.96
C LEU A 145 37.50 -2.34 17.20
N GLY A 146 37.16 -3.60 17.49
CA GLY A 146 36.23 -3.98 18.56
C GLY A 146 36.61 -3.43 19.94
N PRO A 147 37.83 -3.65 20.44
CA PRO A 147 38.24 -3.15 21.77
C PRO A 147 38.13 -1.62 21.90
N THR A 148 38.40 -0.88 20.82
CA THR A 148 38.24 0.59 20.79
C THR A 148 36.77 0.98 20.79
N PHE A 149 35.91 0.28 20.03
CA PHE A 149 34.47 0.55 20.00
C PHE A 149 33.77 0.23 21.33
N THR A 150 34.18 -0.85 22.01
CA THR A 150 33.72 -1.16 23.38
C THR A 150 34.15 -0.08 24.37
N LEU A 151 35.39 0.40 24.28
CA LEU A 151 35.90 1.45 25.16
C LEU A 151 35.21 2.80 24.92
N ASP A 152 34.95 3.15 23.66
CA ASP A 152 34.19 4.35 23.28
C ASP A 152 32.76 4.28 23.83
N ALA A 153 32.02 3.20 23.57
CA ALA A 153 30.65 3.03 24.03
C ALA A 153 30.54 3.05 25.57
N LEU A 154 31.50 2.47 26.29
CA LEU A 154 31.57 2.55 27.75
C LEU A 154 31.84 3.97 28.24
N VAL A 155 32.80 4.68 27.62
CA VAL A 155 33.12 6.08 27.96
C VAL A 155 31.92 7.00 27.72
N GLU A 156 31.29 6.92 26.55
CA GLU A 156 30.18 7.80 26.18
C GLU A 156 28.94 7.51 27.04
N CYS A 157 28.63 6.23 27.30
CA CYS A 157 27.55 5.85 28.22
C CYS A 157 27.80 6.32 29.67
N LEU A 158 29.05 6.32 30.15
CA LEU A 158 29.40 6.82 31.48
C LEU A 158 29.34 8.35 31.59
N VAL A 159 29.80 9.06 30.55
CA VAL A 159 29.77 10.53 30.47
C VAL A 159 28.33 11.04 30.37
N ILE A 160 27.54 10.53 29.42
CA ILE A 160 26.13 10.91 29.26
C ILE A 160 25.32 10.46 30.49
N GLY A 161 25.67 9.32 31.09
CA GLY A 161 25.10 8.85 32.34
C GLY A 161 25.23 9.83 33.51
N VAL A 162 26.23 10.72 33.54
CA VAL A 162 26.31 11.76 34.58
C VAL A 162 25.08 12.68 34.56
N GLY A 163 24.52 12.95 33.37
CA GLY A 163 23.29 13.73 33.22
C GLY A 163 22.05 13.05 33.80
N THR A 164 22.02 11.71 33.91
CA THR A 164 20.94 10.98 34.61
C THR A 164 21.04 11.05 36.14
N MET A 165 21.88 11.93 36.67
CA MET A 165 22.02 12.25 38.10
C MET A 165 21.99 13.76 38.36
N SER A 166 21.49 14.56 37.39
CA SER A 166 21.54 16.01 37.44
C SER A 166 20.39 16.67 38.23
N GLY A 167 19.37 15.92 38.64
CA GLY A 167 18.18 16.44 39.34
C GLY A 167 17.15 17.14 38.45
N VAL A 168 17.49 17.40 37.19
CA VAL A 168 16.63 18.05 36.19
C VAL A 168 15.92 16.98 35.36
N LYS A 169 14.62 16.78 35.58
CA LYS A 169 13.85 15.65 35.01
C LYS A 169 13.99 15.50 33.49
N GLN A 170 13.90 16.59 32.74
CA GLN A 170 13.95 16.55 31.27
C GLN A 170 15.35 16.11 30.78
N LEU A 171 16.41 16.63 31.41
CA LEU A 171 17.80 16.23 31.15
C LEU A 171 18.06 14.77 31.55
N GLU A 172 17.51 14.30 32.68
CA GLU A 172 17.65 12.90 33.12
C GLU A 172 17.01 11.92 32.12
N ILE A 173 15.82 12.25 31.60
CA ILE A 173 15.13 11.47 30.55
C ILE A 173 15.94 11.47 29.25
N MET A 174 16.41 12.64 28.80
CA MET A 174 17.22 12.78 27.58
C MET A 174 18.54 11.99 27.66
N CYS A 175 19.27 12.10 28.78
CA CYS A 175 20.49 11.33 29.00
C CYS A 175 20.20 9.82 29.10
N GLY A 176 19.03 9.43 29.65
CA GLY A 176 18.53 8.06 29.60
C GLY A 176 18.42 7.54 28.17
N PHE A 177 17.72 8.25 27.27
CA PHE A 177 17.64 7.88 25.86
C PHE A 177 19.02 7.84 25.17
N GLY A 178 19.93 8.77 25.50
CA GLY A 178 21.30 8.76 25.00
C GLY A 178 22.09 7.50 25.39
N CYS A 179 22.02 7.07 26.65
CA CYS A 179 22.63 5.82 27.10
C CYS A 179 22.03 4.59 26.40
N MET A 180 20.70 4.52 26.26
CA MET A 180 20.05 3.39 25.58
C MET A 180 20.37 3.34 24.07
N SER A 181 20.56 4.50 23.43
CA SER A 181 21.04 4.60 22.04
C SER A 181 22.42 3.95 21.86
N ILE A 182 23.39 4.36 22.70
CA ILE A 182 24.77 3.84 22.63
C ILE A 182 24.80 2.33 22.87
N LEU A 183 24.02 1.82 23.84
CA LEU A 183 23.94 0.39 24.12
C LEU A 183 23.28 -0.41 22.98
N ALA A 184 22.22 0.12 22.36
CA ALA A 184 21.58 -0.51 21.19
C ALA A 184 22.53 -0.55 19.98
N ASN A 185 23.18 0.57 19.68
CA ASN A 185 24.14 0.66 18.58
C ASN A 185 25.35 -0.27 18.80
N TYR A 186 25.86 -0.33 20.04
CA TYR A 186 26.92 -1.25 20.46
C TYR A 186 26.56 -2.72 20.23
N PHE A 187 25.37 -3.13 20.67
CA PHE A 187 24.90 -4.51 20.51
C PHE A 187 24.78 -4.90 19.04
N VAL A 188 24.22 -4.01 18.20
CA VAL A 188 24.03 -4.26 16.76
C VAL A 188 25.37 -4.29 16.01
N PHE A 189 26.33 -3.44 16.38
CA PHE A 189 27.69 -3.49 15.83
C PHE A 189 28.42 -4.79 16.19
N MET A 190 28.33 -5.23 17.45
CA MET A 190 29.09 -6.40 17.92
C MET A 190 28.51 -7.75 17.49
N THR A 191 27.26 -7.79 17.02
CA THR A 191 26.57 -9.05 16.68
C THR A 191 26.05 -9.09 15.24
N PHE A 192 25.10 -8.23 14.91
CA PHE A 192 24.36 -8.24 13.65
C PHE A 192 25.21 -7.74 12.47
N PHE A 193 26.07 -6.74 12.70
CA PHE A 193 26.83 -6.10 11.62
C PHE A 193 27.87 -7.03 10.95
N PRO A 194 28.77 -7.72 11.67
CA PRO A 194 29.67 -8.73 11.09
C PRO A 194 28.92 -9.84 10.35
N ALA A 195 27.78 -10.30 10.90
CA ALA A 195 26.94 -11.32 10.26
C ALA A 195 26.36 -10.83 8.93
N CYS A 196 25.88 -9.58 8.87
CA CYS A 196 25.38 -8.97 7.63
C CYS A 196 26.49 -8.77 6.59
N VAL A 197 27.67 -8.32 7.01
CA VAL A 197 28.82 -8.16 6.11
C VAL A 197 29.23 -9.51 5.50
N SER A 198 29.27 -10.58 6.30
CA SER A 198 29.53 -11.95 5.81
C SER A 198 28.44 -12.41 4.83
N LEU A 199 27.15 -12.24 5.17
CA LEU A 199 26.04 -12.69 4.35
C LEU A 199 25.95 -11.96 3.00
N VAL A 200 26.21 -10.65 2.98
CA VAL A 200 26.24 -9.85 1.73
C VAL A 200 27.41 -10.27 0.85
N LEU A 201 28.58 -10.58 1.42
CA LEU A 201 29.73 -11.10 0.68
C LEU A 201 29.46 -12.49 0.10
N GLU A 202 28.79 -13.36 0.85
CA GLU A 202 28.39 -14.71 0.41
C GLU A 202 27.39 -14.65 -0.77
N LEU A 203 26.29 -13.90 -0.62
CA LEU A 203 25.26 -13.72 -1.67
C LEU A 203 25.79 -12.99 -2.93
N SER A 204 26.77 -12.09 -2.78
CA SER A 204 27.37 -11.36 -3.91
C SER A 204 28.35 -12.18 -4.75
N ARG A 205 28.80 -13.36 -4.26
CA ARG A 205 29.65 -14.30 -5.01
C ARG A 205 28.84 -15.36 -5.74
N ASP A 206 27.75 -15.85 -5.12
CA ASP A 206 26.92 -16.94 -5.67
C ASP A 206 26.11 -16.54 -6.92
N SER A 207 26.13 -15.25 -7.30
CA SER A 207 25.34 -14.68 -8.38
C SER A 207 26.07 -14.54 -9.73
N GLN A 208 27.36 -14.86 -9.85
CA GLN A 208 28.08 -14.88 -11.14
C GLN A 208 29.14 -15.98 -11.26
N GLU A 209 29.14 -16.67 -12.41
CA GLU A 209 30.22 -17.57 -12.81
C GLU A 209 31.49 -16.77 -13.19
N GLY A 210 32.61 -17.05 -12.51
CA GLY A 210 33.95 -16.91 -13.07
C GLY A 210 34.79 -15.68 -12.69
N HIS A 211 34.21 -14.47 -12.52
CA HIS A 211 35.02 -13.25 -12.36
C HIS A 211 34.54 -12.30 -11.24
N PRO A 212 35.37 -12.02 -10.21
CA PRO A 212 35.04 -11.06 -9.17
C PRO A 212 35.18 -9.62 -9.69
N ILE A 213 34.12 -8.82 -9.58
CA ILE A 213 34.07 -7.39 -9.95
C ILE A 213 34.92 -6.51 -8.99
N TRP A 214 35.53 -7.09 -7.96
CA TRP A 214 36.39 -6.45 -6.96
C TRP A 214 37.78 -6.06 -7.48
N GLN A 215 37.86 -5.44 -8.66
CA GLN A 215 39.11 -4.88 -9.19
C GLN A 215 39.44 -3.51 -8.55
N LEU A 216 39.42 -3.46 -7.22
CA LEU A 216 40.02 -2.39 -6.40
C LEU A 216 41.56 -2.58 -6.31
N SER A 217 42.19 -2.90 -7.45
CA SER A 217 43.64 -3.14 -7.56
C SER A 217 44.45 -1.99 -6.98
N ASP A 218 43.99 -0.77 -7.23
CA ASP A 218 44.71 0.47 -6.89
C ASP A 218 44.56 0.88 -5.42
N PHE A 219 43.56 0.32 -4.71
CA PHE A 219 43.45 0.42 -3.25
C PHE A 219 44.09 -0.77 -2.51
N SER A 220 44.24 -1.92 -3.16
CA SER A 220 44.83 -3.12 -2.52
C SER A 220 46.33 -3.04 -2.21
N ARG A 221 47.00 -1.92 -2.57
CA ARG A 221 48.42 -1.65 -2.26
C ARG A 221 48.61 -0.37 -1.42
N VAL A 222 47.69 -0.16 -0.48
CA VAL A 222 47.58 1.03 0.38
C VAL A 222 47.47 0.69 1.86
N MET A 223 46.87 -0.45 2.22
CA MET A 223 46.71 -0.86 3.62
C MET A 223 47.95 -1.62 4.10
N GLU A 224 49.01 -0.89 4.41
CA GLU A 224 50.04 -1.39 5.34
C GLU A 224 49.42 -1.46 6.75
N GLU A 225 49.82 -2.47 7.53
CA GLU A 225 49.13 -2.85 8.78
C GLU A 225 49.38 -1.89 9.96
N GLU A 226 49.94 -0.70 9.73
CA GLU A 226 50.43 0.19 10.78
C GLU A 226 49.43 1.32 11.13
N ASP A 227 48.81 1.98 10.15
CA ASP A 227 48.00 3.20 10.35
C ASP A 227 46.71 3.01 11.17
N ASN A 228 46.16 1.79 11.26
CA ASN A 228 44.88 1.53 11.93
C ASN A 228 45.02 0.98 13.36
N LYS A 229 46.25 0.93 13.92
CA LYS A 229 46.45 0.49 15.31
C LYS A 229 46.10 1.64 16.27
N PRO A 230 45.09 1.49 17.15
CA PRO A 230 44.66 2.57 18.04
C PRO A 230 45.78 2.96 19.02
N ASN A 231 46.01 4.25 19.21
CA ASN A 231 47.11 4.75 20.03
C ASN A 231 47.02 4.22 21.48
N PRO A 232 48.01 3.46 21.97
CA PRO A 232 47.93 2.82 23.29
C PRO A 232 47.93 3.84 24.44
N VAL A 233 48.38 5.07 24.22
CA VAL A 233 48.28 6.16 25.21
C VAL A 233 46.84 6.63 25.33
N THR A 234 46.13 6.87 24.21
CA THR A 234 44.74 7.35 24.27
C THR A 234 43.79 6.29 24.80
N GLN A 235 44.01 5.00 24.48
CA GLN A 235 43.27 3.90 25.11
C GLN A 235 43.51 3.83 26.63
N ARG A 236 44.75 3.96 27.11
CA ARG A 236 45.06 3.98 28.55
C ARG A 236 44.41 5.18 29.26
N VAL A 237 44.44 6.36 28.65
CA VAL A 237 43.75 7.56 29.17
C VAL A 237 42.24 7.35 29.25
N LYS A 238 41.61 6.82 28.19
CA LYS A 238 40.17 6.47 28.18
C LYS A 238 39.83 5.46 29.29
N MET A 239 40.63 4.40 29.47
CA MET A 239 40.44 3.41 30.55
C MET A 239 40.53 4.02 31.96
N ILE A 240 41.50 4.91 32.20
CA ILE A 240 41.63 5.62 33.49
C ILE A 240 40.43 6.55 33.73
N MET A 241 40.01 7.27 32.69
CA MET A 241 38.84 8.16 32.74
C MET A 241 37.54 7.39 33.00
N SER A 242 37.31 6.27 32.33
CA SER A 242 36.13 5.41 32.57
C SER A 242 36.13 4.82 33.98
N LEU A 243 37.29 4.40 34.50
CA LEU A 243 37.40 3.90 35.88
C LEU A 243 37.08 5.00 36.91
N GLY A 244 37.57 6.23 36.67
CA GLY A 244 37.22 7.41 37.48
C GLY A 244 35.73 7.72 37.45
N LEU A 245 35.11 7.73 36.27
CA LEU A 245 33.66 7.95 36.12
C LEU A 245 32.84 6.85 36.81
N VAL A 246 33.22 5.57 36.71
CA VAL A 246 32.58 4.47 37.44
C VAL A 246 32.68 4.69 38.96
N MET A 247 33.83 5.13 39.47
CA MET A 247 33.97 5.46 40.90
C MET A 247 33.10 6.65 41.32
N VAL A 248 33.01 7.72 40.51
CA VAL A 248 32.12 8.86 40.78
C VAL A 248 30.65 8.44 40.79
N HIS A 249 30.22 7.65 39.79
CA HIS A 249 28.86 7.09 39.72
C HIS A 249 28.52 6.21 40.93
N ALA A 250 29.43 5.30 41.30
CA ALA A 250 29.26 4.44 42.45
C ALA A 250 29.16 5.25 43.75
N HIS A 251 30.09 6.19 43.97
CA HIS A 251 30.13 7.07 45.15
C HIS A 251 28.86 7.94 45.26
N SER A 252 28.41 8.53 44.16
CA SER A 252 27.20 9.35 44.11
C SER A 252 25.93 8.53 44.41
N ARG A 253 25.78 7.34 43.82
CA ARG A 253 24.64 6.45 44.11
C ARG A 253 24.65 5.89 45.54
N TRP A 254 25.82 5.66 46.14
CA TRP A 254 25.91 5.04 47.47
C TRP A 254 25.71 6.03 48.63
N ILE A 255 25.97 7.33 48.42
CA ILE A 255 25.78 8.38 49.44
C ILE A 255 24.31 8.86 49.48
N SER A 256 23.57 8.78 48.36
CA SER A 256 22.18 9.25 48.26
C SER A 256 21.12 8.32 48.88
N LYS A 257 21.33 7.87 50.13
CA LYS A 257 20.31 7.42 51.13
C LYS A 257 20.98 7.12 52.48
N PRO A 258 20.50 7.72 53.58
CA PRO A 258 19.32 7.18 54.29
C PRO A 258 18.29 8.31 54.63
N LEU A 259 17.18 8.14 55.37
CA LEU A 259 16.65 7.07 56.23
C LEU A 259 15.10 7.17 56.28
N SER A 260 14.39 6.08 56.65
CA SER A 260 12.97 6.04 57.13
C SER A 260 11.83 6.48 56.19
N SER A 261 10.55 6.14 56.45
CA SER A 261 9.93 4.79 56.48
C SER A 261 8.40 4.90 56.67
N ASN A 262 7.64 4.09 55.94
CA ASN A 262 6.25 3.66 56.22
C ASN A 262 5.14 4.71 56.45
N THR A 263 4.29 4.91 55.43
CA THR A 263 2.83 5.10 55.63
C THR A 263 2.06 4.32 54.56
N THR A 264 0.97 3.67 54.94
CA THR A 264 0.09 2.87 54.05
C THR A 264 -1.24 3.59 53.76
N MET A 265 -1.67 3.63 52.49
CA MET A 265 -3.06 3.64 51.98
C MET A 265 -2.99 3.32 50.46
N SER A 266 -3.85 2.54 49.78
CA SER A 266 -5.29 2.25 49.84
C SER A 266 -6.11 3.07 48.84
N ASN A 267 -6.57 2.43 47.75
CA ASN A 267 -7.49 2.94 46.71
C ASN A 267 -7.00 4.17 45.90
N GLY A 268 -7.60 4.53 44.76
CA GLY A 268 -8.67 3.88 43.99
C GLY A 268 -9.03 4.69 42.73
N GLN A 269 -9.82 4.10 41.83
CA GLN A 269 -10.18 4.68 40.52
C GLN A 269 -10.93 6.02 40.61
N ILE A 270 -10.58 6.97 39.73
CA ILE A 270 -11.46 7.84 38.91
C ILE A 270 -10.59 8.41 37.76
N GLY A 271 -11.07 8.65 36.54
CA GLY A 271 -12.39 8.25 36.02
C GLY A 271 -13.06 9.20 35.03
N MET A 272 -12.41 9.52 33.91
CA MET A 272 -13.02 10.18 32.72
C MET A 272 -13.32 11.69 32.87
N GLU A 273 -13.66 12.31 31.73
CA GLU A 273 -13.80 13.77 31.48
C GLU A 273 -12.46 14.55 31.54
N LEU A 274 -12.22 15.60 30.77
CA LEU A 274 -13.12 16.39 29.91
C LEU A 274 -12.67 16.44 28.44
N ALA A 275 -13.40 15.78 27.54
CA ALA A 275 -13.15 15.81 26.10
C ALA A 275 -13.89 16.97 25.41
N GLN A 276 -13.66 18.22 25.85
CA GLN A 276 -14.38 19.38 25.30
C GLN A 276 -13.63 20.71 25.45
N LEU A 277 -12.90 21.12 24.40
CA LEU A 277 -12.93 22.50 23.90
C LEU A 277 -12.38 22.54 22.46
N SER A 278 -13.20 23.07 21.55
CA SER A 278 -12.88 23.17 20.12
C SER A 278 -11.91 24.31 19.83
N SER A 279 -11.00 24.11 18.87
CA SER A 279 -10.06 25.12 18.36
C SER A 279 -10.71 26.49 18.11
N ARG A 280 -10.29 27.51 18.87
CA ARG A 280 -10.53 28.91 18.50
C ARG A 280 -9.47 29.36 17.49
N ARG A 281 -9.93 30.07 16.46
CA ARG A 281 -9.08 30.71 15.45
C ARG A 281 -8.68 32.09 15.95
N ILE A 282 -7.41 32.44 15.86
CA ILE A 282 -6.90 33.80 16.12
C ILE A 282 -6.22 34.28 14.84
N GLU A 283 -6.51 35.53 14.45
CA GLU A 283 -5.86 36.22 13.34
C GLU A 283 -4.84 37.21 13.91
N PRO A 284 -3.56 37.19 13.49
CA PRO A 284 -2.55 38.12 14.00
C PRO A 284 -2.42 39.36 13.10
N GLU A 285 -2.71 40.56 13.63
CA GLU A 285 -2.48 41.84 12.93
C GLU A 285 -1.01 42.32 12.93
N VAL A 286 -0.04 41.41 13.12
CA VAL A 286 1.40 41.75 13.11
C VAL A 286 2.24 40.73 12.31
N PRO A 287 3.33 41.17 11.63
CA PRO A 287 4.14 40.28 10.80
C PRO A 287 4.82 39.16 11.60
N LEU A 288 4.56 37.91 11.18
CA LEU A 288 5.02 36.66 11.84
C LEU A 288 6.49 36.66 12.27
N TRP A 289 7.40 37.19 11.45
CA TRP A 289 8.84 37.21 11.75
C TRP A 289 9.19 37.96 13.03
N HIS A 290 8.43 39.00 13.40
CA HIS A 290 8.68 39.77 14.62
C HIS A 290 8.22 39.00 15.87
N PHE A 291 7.04 38.36 15.80
CA PHE A 291 6.50 37.48 16.84
C PHE A 291 7.48 36.34 17.20
N TYR A 292 8.01 35.66 16.18
CA TYR A 292 9.01 34.61 16.41
C TYR A 292 10.35 35.14 16.94
N LEU A 293 10.79 36.33 16.53
CA LEU A 293 12.03 36.91 17.05
C LEU A 293 11.95 37.23 18.55
N THR A 294 10.86 37.86 18.99
CA THR A 294 10.68 38.23 20.40
C THR A 294 10.62 36.99 21.29
N LYS A 295 9.89 35.94 20.89
CA LYS A 295 9.86 34.67 21.64
C LYS A 295 11.19 33.92 21.67
N MET A 296 12.06 34.08 20.67
CA MET A 296 13.39 33.47 20.69
C MET A 296 14.37 34.13 21.67
N ILE A 297 14.04 35.30 22.20
CA ILE A 297 14.86 36.04 23.17
C ILE A 297 14.51 35.64 24.62
N THR A 298 13.31 35.10 24.84
CA THR A 298 12.82 34.58 26.12
C THR A 298 12.97 33.04 26.20
N MET A 299 14.21 32.54 26.12
CA MET A 299 14.49 31.12 26.36
C MET A 299 14.77 30.85 27.84
N ASP A 300 14.21 29.76 28.37
CA ASP A 300 14.54 29.27 29.70
C ASP A 300 15.92 28.60 29.74
N MET A 301 16.57 28.60 30.92
CA MET A 301 17.93 28.12 31.13
C MET A 301 18.11 26.65 30.72
N GLU A 302 17.11 25.79 30.98
CA GLU A 302 17.15 24.38 30.59
C GLU A 302 17.14 24.21 29.06
N GLN A 303 16.34 25.01 28.35
CA GLN A 303 16.26 25.04 26.90
C GLN A 303 17.55 25.59 26.26
N VAL A 304 18.18 26.62 26.87
CA VAL A 304 19.49 27.14 26.43
C VAL A 304 20.58 26.08 26.60
N ILE A 305 20.59 25.33 27.71
CA ILE A 305 21.54 24.24 27.94
C ILE A 305 21.35 23.12 26.90
N CYS A 306 20.11 22.71 26.63
CA CYS A 306 19.78 21.70 25.62
C CYS A 306 20.26 22.11 24.21
N LEU A 307 19.93 23.34 23.78
CA LEU A 307 20.35 23.86 22.47
C LEU A 307 21.87 24.00 22.38
N THR A 308 22.53 24.45 23.45
CA THR A 308 24.00 24.58 23.51
C THR A 308 24.70 23.22 23.46
N LEU A 309 24.16 22.19 24.13
CA LEU A 309 24.69 20.83 24.08
C LEU A 309 24.55 20.23 22.67
N ALA A 310 23.40 20.40 22.03
CA ALA A 310 23.18 19.97 20.64
C ALA A 310 24.14 20.69 19.67
N LEU A 311 24.35 21.99 19.85
CA LEU A 311 25.28 22.78 19.04
C LEU A 311 26.75 22.37 19.27
N LEU A 312 27.16 22.12 20.52
CA LEU A 312 28.51 21.64 20.84
C LEU A 312 28.79 20.24 20.28
N LEU A 313 27.81 19.33 20.32
CA LEU A 313 27.90 18.02 19.69
C LEU A 313 27.98 18.14 18.16
N ALA A 314 27.15 18.98 17.54
CA ALA A 314 27.22 19.25 16.11
C ALA A 314 28.57 19.86 15.70
N ILE A 315 29.12 20.79 16.48
CA ILE A 315 30.44 21.41 16.22
C ILE A 315 31.57 20.37 16.40
N LYS A 316 31.52 19.52 17.45
CA LYS A 316 32.46 18.40 17.64
C LYS A 316 32.50 17.52 16.38
N TYR A 317 31.35 17.03 15.93
CA TYR A 317 31.29 16.12 14.79
C TYR A 317 31.63 16.78 13.45
N ILE A 318 31.05 17.95 13.15
CA ILE A 318 31.27 18.61 11.85
C ILE A 318 32.71 19.12 11.70
N PHE A 319 33.37 19.61 12.76
CA PHE A 319 34.70 20.21 12.64
C PHE A 319 35.87 19.31 13.05
N PHE A 320 35.75 18.43 14.05
CA PHE A 320 36.90 17.58 14.45
C PHE A 320 36.97 16.27 13.64
N GLU A 321 35.84 15.58 13.42
CA GLU A 321 35.83 14.31 12.67
C GLU A 321 36.16 14.53 11.18
N GLN A 322 35.70 15.65 10.61
CA GLN A 322 36.07 16.05 9.24
C GLN A 322 37.56 16.41 9.11
N VAL A 323 38.20 16.94 10.16
CA VAL A 323 39.66 17.20 10.19
C VAL A 323 40.48 15.92 10.31
N GLU A 324 40.03 14.89 11.04
CA GLU A 324 40.68 13.57 10.99
C GLU A 324 40.61 12.98 9.57
N ILE A 325 39.46 13.12 8.88
CA ILE A 325 39.28 12.68 7.49
C ILE A 325 40.17 13.48 6.51
N GLU A 326 40.27 14.80 6.63
CA GLU A 326 41.20 15.59 5.80
C GLU A 326 42.68 15.33 6.12
N SER A 327 43.02 14.97 7.37
CA SER A 327 44.41 14.61 7.73
C SER A 327 44.87 13.32 7.03
N THR A 328 43.99 12.32 6.90
CA THR A 328 44.30 11.06 6.20
C THR A 328 44.31 11.19 4.66
N LEU A 329 43.64 12.21 4.11
CA LEU A 329 43.69 12.56 2.68
C LEU A 329 44.91 13.42 2.31
N SER A 330 45.29 14.37 3.16
CA SER A 330 46.35 15.35 2.86
C SER A 330 47.77 14.77 2.90
N LEU A 331 47.97 13.60 3.50
CA LEU A 331 49.23 12.84 3.50
C LEU A 331 49.61 12.24 2.11
N ARG A 332 48.86 12.54 1.05
CA ARG A 332 48.97 11.89 -0.27
C ARG A 332 49.03 12.83 -1.48
N THR A 333 50.21 13.39 -1.75
CA THR A 333 50.59 13.92 -3.07
C THR A 333 52.01 13.48 -3.48
N PRO A 334 52.17 12.55 -4.44
CA PRO A 334 53.47 12.21 -5.02
C PRO A 334 54.01 13.33 -5.92
N ILE A 335 55.31 13.60 -5.84
CA ILE A 335 55.99 14.65 -6.61
C ILE A 335 56.34 14.16 -8.02
N THR A 336 55.98 14.93 -9.05
CA THR A 336 56.19 14.59 -10.46
C THR A 336 57.66 14.70 -10.89
N THR A 337 58.24 13.63 -11.45
CA THR A 337 59.50 13.68 -12.23
C THR A 337 59.42 12.76 -13.47
N PRO A 338 59.94 13.14 -14.67
CA PRO A 338 59.70 12.38 -15.91
C PRO A 338 60.96 11.82 -16.62
N LYS A 339 60.89 10.59 -17.17
CA LYS A 339 61.68 9.97 -18.29
C LYS A 339 61.43 8.44 -18.35
N PRO A 340 61.89 7.67 -19.37
CA PRO A 340 61.88 7.85 -20.84
C PRO A 340 61.21 6.63 -21.57
N PRO A 341 61.14 6.54 -22.92
CA PRO A 341 60.33 5.51 -23.64
C PRO A 341 61.11 4.43 -24.45
N LEU A 342 60.35 3.47 -25.03
CA LEU A 342 60.66 2.47 -26.11
C LEU A 342 61.48 1.20 -25.71
N PRO A 343 61.53 0.09 -26.52
CA PRO A 343 60.85 -0.25 -27.80
C PRO A 343 60.23 -1.70 -27.94
N ASN A 344 59.41 -1.93 -29.00
CA ASN A 344 59.27 -3.18 -29.84
C ASN A 344 58.83 -4.53 -29.20
N GLN A 345 58.42 -5.65 -29.86
CA GLN A 345 58.06 -6.17 -31.23
C GLN A 345 57.32 -7.55 -31.00
N GLN A 346 56.66 -8.34 -31.88
CA GLN A 346 56.14 -8.38 -33.28
C GLN A 346 55.22 -9.66 -33.42
N TYR A 347 54.78 -10.03 -34.66
CA TYR A 347 54.10 -11.28 -35.13
C TYR A 347 52.55 -11.35 -34.98
N ASN A 348 51.76 -11.91 -35.93
CA ASN A 348 51.91 -12.02 -37.41
C ASN A 348 50.60 -12.53 -38.10
N ASN A 349 50.54 -12.40 -39.44
CA ASN A 349 49.70 -13.12 -40.46
C ASN A 349 48.50 -12.39 -41.13
N THR A 350 48.72 -12.03 -42.40
CA THR A 350 47.95 -12.37 -43.65
C THR A 350 46.73 -13.32 -43.55
N CYS A 351 45.70 -13.34 -44.44
CA CYS A 351 45.44 -12.81 -45.81
C CYS A 351 43.95 -13.15 -46.19
N CYS A 352 43.18 -12.59 -47.15
CA CYS A 352 43.29 -11.48 -48.13
C CYS A 352 41.86 -11.00 -48.58
N LEU A 353 41.77 -10.15 -49.63
CA LEU A 353 40.54 -9.55 -50.20
C LEU A 353 39.67 -10.45 -51.11
N LYS A 354 38.38 -10.11 -51.26
CA LYS A 354 37.76 -9.65 -52.54
C LYS A 354 36.27 -9.24 -52.45
N GLU A 355 35.91 -8.09 -53.02
CA GLU A 355 34.59 -7.82 -53.63
C GLU A 355 34.66 -8.09 -55.17
N PRO A 356 33.56 -8.00 -55.97
CA PRO A 356 33.17 -6.69 -56.52
C PRO A 356 31.68 -6.44 -56.92
N SER A 357 31.24 -5.18 -56.79
CA SER A 357 30.37 -4.40 -57.70
C SER A 357 28.95 -4.84 -58.12
N ALA A 358 28.04 -3.85 -58.17
CA ALA A 358 26.73 -3.91 -58.85
C ALA A 358 26.71 -3.07 -60.15
N PRO A 359 25.69 -3.20 -61.01
CA PRO A 359 25.32 -2.21 -62.02
C PRO A 359 24.00 -1.46 -61.69
N ARG A 360 23.65 -0.44 -62.49
CA ARG A 360 22.55 0.53 -62.23
C ARG A 360 21.41 0.46 -63.26
N SER A 361 20.24 0.98 -62.85
CA SER A 361 19.49 2.11 -63.48
C SER A 361 18.08 1.88 -64.05
N ALA A 362 17.34 3.01 -64.07
CA ALA A 362 16.17 3.37 -64.87
C ALA A 362 14.78 2.77 -64.53
N ALA A 363 13.79 3.67 -64.52
CA ALA A 363 12.36 3.39 -64.67
C ALA A 363 11.89 3.82 -66.08
N PRO A 364 10.71 3.38 -66.54
CA PRO A 364 9.63 4.39 -66.68
C PRO A 364 8.20 3.86 -66.41
N THR A 365 7.29 4.81 -66.19
CA THR A 365 5.80 4.75 -66.19
C THR A 365 5.23 5.14 -67.57
N PRO A 366 3.90 5.23 -67.83
CA PRO A 366 2.69 4.61 -67.21
C PRO A 366 1.70 4.02 -68.26
N LEU A 367 0.59 3.40 -67.82
CA LEU A 367 -0.75 3.23 -68.47
C LEU A 367 -1.55 2.21 -67.60
N CYS A 368 -2.80 2.36 -67.11
CA CYS A 368 -3.97 3.23 -67.34
C CYS A 368 -5.11 2.63 -68.20
N TRP A 369 -6.19 2.22 -67.51
CA TRP A 369 -7.60 2.08 -67.93
C TRP A 369 -8.41 2.19 -66.63
N GLU A 370 -9.06 3.33 -66.33
CA GLU A 370 -10.39 3.76 -66.81
C GLU A 370 -11.49 2.71 -66.57
N ASP A 371 -12.34 2.84 -65.53
CA ASP A 371 -13.45 3.79 -65.26
C ASP A 371 -14.79 3.47 -65.95
N ARG A 372 -15.86 3.41 -65.14
CA ARG A 372 -17.26 3.75 -65.49
C ARG A 372 -18.11 3.98 -64.23
N ASP A 373 -18.57 5.21 -64.05
CA ASP A 373 -19.70 5.57 -63.19
C ASP A 373 -21.03 4.99 -63.70
N GLU A 374 -22.01 4.83 -62.80
CA GLU A 374 -23.39 5.32 -63.04
C GLU A 374 -24.19 5.50 -61.72
N VAL A 375 -24.01 6.68 -61.12
CA VAL A 375 -25.04 7.62 -60.63
C VAL A 375 -26.49 7.09 -60.46
N ILE A 376 -27.08 7.30 -59.27
CA ILE A 376 -28.41 7.94 -59.11
C ILE A 376 -28.60 8.54 -57.70
N ARG A 377 -29.05 9.80 -57.68
CA ARG A 377 -29.59 10.64 -56.58
C ARG A 377 -30.37 11.78 -57.27
N PRO A 378 -31.17 12.62 -56.58
CA PRO A 378 -31.61 12.59 -55.18
C PRO A 378 -33.16 12.62 -55.06
N PHE A 379 -33.67 12.77 -53.83
CA PHE A 379 -34.75 13.74 -53.57
C PHE A 379 -34.54 14.41 -52.20
N ALA A 380 -34.88 15.70 -52.10
CA ALA A 380 -35.03 16.47 -50.86
C ALA A 380 -36.53 16.87 -50.73
N ALA A 381 -37.06 17.53 -49.70
CA ALA A 381 -36.53 18.14 -48.47
C ALA A 381 -37.55 17.81 -47.33
N SER A 382 -37.80 18.53 -46.22
CA SER A 382 -37.43 19.88 -45.73
C SER A 382 -37.66 19.99 -44.21
N THR A 383 -37.09 21.06 -43.63
CA THR A 383 -37.48 21.86 -42.44
C THR A 383 -38.79 21.52 -41.68
N THR A 384 -38.94 21.82 -40.38
CA THR A 384 -38.67 23.14 -39.76
C THR A 384 -38.55 23.05 -38.22
N ASP A 385 -37.98 24.10 -37.61
CA ASP A 385 -37.79 24.31 -36.18
C ASP A 385 -39.06 24.30 -35.31
N CYS A 386 -38.89 24.02 -34.01
CA CYS A 386 -39.22 25.03 -32.99
C CYS A 386 -38.40 24.84 -31.70
N GLN A 387 -38.18 25.93 -30.97
CA GLN A 387 -37.61 25.92 -29.61
C GLN A 387 -38.74 25.95 -28.56
N SER A 388 -38.58 25.25 -27.44
CA SER A 388 -39.34 25.57 -26.21
C SER A 388 -38.56 25.22 -24.94
N LYS A 389 -38.56 26.13 -23.97
CA LYS A 389 -37.98 25.92 -22.63
C LYS A 389 -39.04 25.43 -21.65
N SER A 390 -38.70 24.45 -20.83
CA SER A 390 -39.39 24.10 -19.56
C SER A 390 -38.37 23.34 -18.71
N PHE A 391 -37.65 23.98 -17.78
CA PHE A 391 -38.10 24.55 -16.50
C PHE A 391 -38.57 23.46 -15.52
N PHE A 392 -37.87 23.36 -14.40
CA PHE A 392 -38.10 22.38 -13.32
C PHE A 392 -39.29 22.86 -12.46
N VAL A 393 -40.23 21.97 -12.16
CA VAL A 393 -41.33 22.24 -11.22
C VAL A 393 -41.46 21.04 -10.29
N ILE A 394 -41.50 21.31 -8.98
CA ILE A 394 -41.90 20.36 -7.94
C ILE A 394 -43.39 20.61 -7.68
N GLY A 395 -44.18 19.56 -7.55
CA GLY A 395 -45.60 19.64 -7.21
C GLY A 395 -46.09 18.34 -6.57
N GLU A 396 -46.66 18.47 -5.38
CA GLU A 396 -47.50 17.46 -4.74
C GLU A 396 -48.95 17.68 -5.18
N GLU A 397 -49.76 16.62 -5.26
CA GLU A 397 -51.10 16.49 -4.63
C GLU A 397 -51.84 15.23 -5.15
N ASP A 398 -52.90 14.84 -4.43
CA ASP A 398 -53.56 13.53 -4.51
C ASP A 398 -54.56 13.35 -5.67
N GLY A 399 -54.90 12.08 -5.96
CA GLY A 399 -56.01 11.73 -6.87
C GLY A 399 -56.21 10.21 -7.05
N GLU A 400 -57.21 9.63 -6.38
CA GLU A 400 -57.58 8.22 -6.54
C GLU A 400 -58.35 7.93 -7.84
N ILE A 401 -58.22 6.71 -8.40
CA ILE A 401 -59.32 5.70 -8.46
C ILE A 401 -58.89 4.40 -9.21
N GLN A 402 -58.82 3.32 -8.42
CA GLN A 402 -59.17 1.92 -8.70
C GLN A 402 -58.99 1.27 -10.09
N SER A 403 -58.03 0.33 -10.18
CA SER A 403 -58.30 -1.09 -10.50
C SER A 403 -57.11 -1.95 -10.03
N GLY A 404 -57.22 -3.23 -9.68
CA GLY A 404 -58.41 -4.09 -9.63
C GLY A 404 -58.08 -5.57 -9.38
N SER A 405 -57.37 -5.90 -8.29
CA SER A 405 -56.93 -7.28 -7.98
C SER A 405 -56.98 -7.60 -6.49
N THR A 406 -57.63 -8.70 -6.12
CA THR A 406 -57.86 -9.11 -4.72
C THR A 406 -56.66 -9.90 -4.16
N GLU A 407 -55.93 -9.32 -3.20
CA GLU A 407 -55.01 -10.09 -2.34
C GLU A 407 -55.78 -10.76 -1.18
N PRO A 408 -55.42 -11.99 -0.77
CA PRO A 408 -56.01 -12.65 0.39
C PRO A 408 -55.49 -12.02 1.70
N SER A 409 -56.41 -11.56 2.55
CA SER A 409 -56.08 -10.90 3.81
C SER A 409 -55.44 -11.86 4.83
N LEU A 410 -54.20 -11.60 5.24
CA LEU A 410 -53.55 -12.27 6.36
C LEU A 410 -54.30 -12.00 7.68
N PRO A 411 -54.45 -13.00 8.58
CA PRO A 411 -55.20 -12.85 9.82
C PRO A 411 -54.45 -11.96 10.82
N GLN A 412 -55.05 -10.80 11.17
CA GLN A 412 -54.50 -9.80 12.10
C GLN A 412 -54.60 -10.22 13.58
N ASN A 413 -54.00 -11.35 13.96
CA ASN A 413 -53.77 -11.66 15.37
C ASN A 413 -52.54 -10.87 15.88
N LEU A 414 -52.79 -9.79 16.62
CA LEU A 414 -51.75 -8.89 17.15
C LEU A 414 -50.84 -9.51 18.22
N ASN A 415 -51.23 -10.65 18.79
CA ASN A 415 -50.44 -11.38 19.79
C ASN A 415 -49.82 -12.64 19.17
N PRO A 416 -48.51 -12.89 19.33
CA PRO A 416 -47.88 -14.12 18.85
C PRO A 416 -48.41 -15.35 19.61
N ARG A 417 -48.63 -16.45 18.88
CA ARG A 417 -49.08 -17.75 19.43
C ARG A 417 -47.96 -18.46 20.21
N GLY A 418 -48.32 -19.57 20.88
CA GLY A 418 -47.35 -20.40 21.58
C GLY A 418 -46.32 -21.02 20.63
N LEU A 419 -45.16 -21.41 21.16
CA LEU A 419 -44.10 -22.05 20.35
C LEU A 419 -44.62 -23.33 19.69
N ASP A 420 -45.36 -24.16 20.44
CA ASP A 420 -45.92 -25.42 19.94
C ASP A 420 -46.96 -25.20 18.83
N ASP A 421 -47.80 -24.17 18.95
CA ASP A 421 -48.73 -23.76 17.89
C ASP A 421 -47.96 -23.38 16.62
N CYS A 422 -46.93 -22.53 16.76
CA CYS A 422 -46.10 -22.07 15.65
C CYS A 422 -45.35 -23.23 14.97
N VAL A 423 -44.87 -24.21 15.74
CA VAL A 423 -44.25 -25.45 15.23
C VAL A 423 -45.28 -26.33 14.52
N SER A 424 -46.52 -26.43 15.03
CA SER A 424 -47.59 -27.19 14.39
C SER A 424 -47.99 -26.60 13.03
N ILE A 425 -48.02 -25.26 12.92
CA ILE A 425 -48.30 -24.52 11.69
C ILE A 425 -47.15 -24.68 10.69
N LEU A 426 -45.90 -24.54 11.14
CA LEU A 426 -44.70 -24.73 10.32
C LEU A 426 -44.62 -26.14 9.72
N ASN A 427 -45.02 -27.16 10.49
CA ASN A 427 -45.02 -28.55 10.06
C ASN A 427 -46.26 -28.95 9.24
N ASN A 428 -47.30 -28.10 9.17
CA ASN A 428 -48.49 -28.37 8.37
C ASN A 428 -48.26 -27.93 6.91
N PRO A 429 -48.29 -28.86 5.93
CA PRO A 429 -48.01 -28.56 4.53
C PRO A 429 -49.04 -27.64 3.86
N GLU A 430 -50.23 -27.47 4.44
CA GLU A 430 -51.28 -26.57 3.91
C GLU A 430 -51.18 -25.14 4.48
N LEU A 431 -50.47 -24.94 5.60
CA LEU A 431 -50.37 -23.63 6.27
C LEU A 431 -48.99 -22.99 6.08
N GLY A 432 -47.91 -23.72 6.42
CA GLY A 432 -46.54 -23.26 6.27
C GLY A 432 -46.23 -21.89 6.89
N THR A 433 -45.28 -21.18 6.30
CA THR A 433 -44.71 -19.90 6.79
C THR A 433 -45.55 -18.66 6.47
N LEU A 434 -46.46 -18.76 5.49
CA LEU A 434 -47.40 -17.70 5.13
C LEU A 434 -48.35 -17.37 6.31
N HIS A 435 -48.75 -18.38 7.08
CA HIS A 435 -49.69 -18.22 8.20
C HIS A 435 -49.03 -17.86 9.55
N LEU A 436 -47.73 -17.55 9.54
CA LEU A 436 -46.95 -17.09 10.70
C LEU A 436 -46.61 -15.60 10.56
N SER A 437 -46.71 -14.84 11.64
CA SER A 437 -46.21 -13.46 11.71
C SER A 437 -44.68 -13.43 11.82
N ASP A 438 -44.07 -12.30 11.48
CA ASP A 438 -42.60 -12.13 11.58
C ASP A 438 -42.07 -12.38 12.99
N ALA A 439 -42.81 -11.97 14.03
CA ALA A 439 -42.46 -12.23 15.43
C ALA A 439 -42.43 -13.72 15.77
N GLU A 440 -43.38 -14.50 15.23
CA GLU A 440 -43.44 -15.95 15.42
C GLU A 440 -42.34 -16.68 14.62
N VAL A 441 -42.00 -16.19 13.42
CA VAL A 441 -40.83 -16.69 12.68
C VAL A 441 -39.52 -16.39 13.42
N MET A 442 -39.37 -15.18 14.00
CA MET A 442 -38.21 -14.86 14.85
C MET A 442 -38.14 -15.78 16.08
N LEU A 443 -39.28 -16.08 16.73
CA LEU A 443 -39.37 -17.02 17.85
C LEU A 443 -38.92 -18.44 17.44
N LEU A 444 -39.39 -18.94 16.28
CA LEU A 444 -38.99 -20.25 15.74
C LEU A 444 -37.49 -20.32 15.39
N VAL A 445 -36.89 -19.22 14.94
CA VAL A 445 -35.43 -19.14 14.72
C VAL A 445 -34.67 -19.08 16.05
N ALA A 446 -35.14 -18.31 17.03
CA ALA A 446 -34.52 -18.21 18.36
C ALA A 446 -34.53 -19.58 19.08
N SER A 447 -35.65 -20.30 19.00
CA SER A 447 -35.82 -21.67 19.50
C SER A 447 -35.21 -22.75 18.59
N LYS A 448 -34.45 -22.36 17.54
CA LYS A 448 -33.70 -23.23 16.62
C LYS A 448 -34.52 -24.22 15.76
N HIS A 449 -35.85 -24.07 15.70
CA HIS A 449 -36.67 -24.84 14.76
C HIS A 449 -36.44 -24.42 13.30
N ILE A 450 -36.16 -23.13 13.06
CA ILE A 450 -35.78 -22.60 11.75
C ILE A 450 -34.31 -22.17 11.77
N PRO A 451 -33.42 -22.73 10.92
CA PRO A 451 -32.06 -22.22 10.78
C PRO A 451 -32.05 -20.86 10.09
N ALA A 452 -31.44 -19.84 10.72
CA ALA A 452 -31.48 -18.45 10.26
C ALA A 452 -30.93 -18.22 8.83
N TYR A 453 -30.09 -19.11 8.31
CA TYR A 453 -29.55 -19.06 6.95
C TYR A 453 -30.48 -19.63 5.87
N LYS A 454 -31.64 -20.20 6.25
CA LYS A 454 -32.65 -20.76 5.33
C LYS A 454 -33.89 -19.88 5.15
N LEU A 455 -33.94 -18.71 5.77
CA LEU A 455 -35.14 -17.86 5.79
C LEU A 455 -35.66 -17.54 4.37
N GLU A 456 -34.78 -17.17 3.44
CA GLU A 456 -35.15 -16.82 2.07
C GLU A 456 -35.61 -18.02 1.22
N THR A 457 -35.36 -19.25 1.68
CA THR A 457 -35.84 -20.51 1.05
C THR A 457 -37.12 -21.01 1.70
N LEU A 458 -37.43 -20.57 2.93
CA LEU A 458 -38.58 -21.02 3.72
C LEU A 458 -39.73 -20.02 3.73
N MET A 459 -39.47 -18.72 3.54
CA MET A 459 -40.52 -17.70 3.37
C MET A 459 -41.09 -17.74 1.94
N GLU A 460 -42.38 -17.43 1.81
CA GLU A 460 -43.11 -17.33 0.55
C GLU A 460 -42.53 -16.31 -0.45
N LYS A 461 -41.85 -15.27 0.07
CA LYS A 461 -41.09 -14.29 -0.70
C LYS A 461 -39.68 -14.17 -0.10
N PRO A 462 -38.60 -14.37 -0.89
CA PRO A 462 -37.22 -14.20 -0.43
C PRO A 462 -36.94 -12.86 0.29
N GLU A 463 -37.55 -11.78 -0.18
CA GLU A 463 -37.45 -10.44 0.42
C GLU A 463 -37.94 -10.40 1.88
N ARG A 464 -38.97 -11.17 2.23
CA ARG A 464 -39.44 -11.32 3.62
C ARG A 464 -38.41 -12.05 4.48
N GLY A 465 -37.73 -13.06 3.94
CA GLY A 465 -36.62 -13.74 4.62
C GLY A 465 -35.48 -12.77 4.95
N VAL A 466 -35.17 -11.85 4.04
CA VAL A 466 -34.22 -10.74 4.25
C VAL A 466 -34.76 -9.73 5.28
N ALA A 467 -36.04 -9.36 5.22
CA ALA A 467 -36.67 -8.44 6.17
C ALA A 467 -36.62 -8.97 7.61
N ILE A 468 -37.01 -10.23 7.83
CA ILE A 468 -36.96 -10.89 9.14
C ILE A 468 -35.51 -10.97 9.64
N ARG A 469 -34.54 -11.33 8.77
CA ARG A 469 -33.13 -11.31 9.17
C ARG A 469 -32.67 -9.91 9.58
N ARG A 470 -33.08 -8.85 8.88
CA ARG A 470 -32.76 -7.46 9.26
C ARG A 470 -33.31 -7.11 10.64
N GLN A 471 -34.57 -7.46 10.95
CA GLN A 471 -35.14 -7.30 12.30
C GLN A 471 -34.29 -8.03 13.37
N MET A 472 -33.97 -9.31 13.12
CA MET A 472 -33.15 -10.15 14.01
C MET A 472 -31.70 -9.67 14.20
N VAL A 473 -31.16 -8.93 13.23
CA VAL A 473 -29.82 -8.33 13.28
C VAL A 473 -29.87 -6.98 14.00
N SER A 474 -30.80 -6.08 13.65
CA SER A 474 -30.98 -4.78 14.31
C SER A 474 -31.13 -4.90 15.82
N ALA A 475 -31.84 -5.92 16.32
CA ALA A 475 -31.97 -6.20 17.76
C ALA A 475 -30.65 -6.59 18.47
N LYS A 476 -29.55 -6.76 17.73
CA LYS A 476 -28.20 -7.12 18.23
C LYS A 476 -27.14 -6.06 17.93
N LEU A 477 -27.50 -4.96 17.26
CA LEU A 477 -26.61 -3.84 16.99
C LEU A 477 -26.69 -2.81 18.11
N SER A 478 -25.57 -2.14 18.42
CA SER A 478 -25.54 -1.01 19.36
C SER A 478 -26.47 0.15 18.95
N TYR A 479 -26.77 0.23 17.64
CA TYR A 479 -27.70 1.18 17.05
C TYR A 479 -28.72 0.40 16.18
N PRO A 480 -29.92 0.08 16.69
CA PRO A 480 -30.90 -0.72 15.94
C PRO A 480 -31.33 -0.10 14.60
N SER A 481 -31.24 1.22 14.48
CA SER A 481 -31.53 2.00 13.27
C SER A 481 -30.46 1.89 12.17
N ALA A 482 -29.28 1.31 12.43
CA ALA A 482 -28.14 1.34 11.49
C ALA A 482 -28.40 0.68 10.13
N LEU A 483 -29.44 -0.16 9.99
CA LEU A 483 -29.82 -0.78 8.72
C LEU A 483 -30.81 0.05 7.89
N SER A 484 -31.29 1.21 8.37
CA SER A 484 -32.31 2.02 7.70
C SER A 484 -31.92 2.43 6.28
N SER A 485 -30.70 2.96 6.12
CA SER A 485 -30.14 3.41 4.83
C SER A 485 -29.55 2.29 3.97
N LEU A 486 -29.55 1.03 4.44
CA LEU A 486 -29.15 -0.14 3.64
C LEU A 486 -30.38 -0.70 2.91
N PRO A 487 -30.52 -0.50 1.58
CA PRO A 487 -31.71 -0.93 0.86
C PRO A 487 -31.80 -2.45 0.75
N TYR A 488 -33.03 -2.95 0.60
CA TYR A 488 -33.31 -4.39 0.48
C TYR A 488 -34.60 -4.71 -0.29
N THR A 489 -35.53 -3.77 -0.44
CA THR A 489 -36.79 -4.01 -1.14
C THR A 489 -36.62 -3.95 -2.66
N ASN A 490 -37.54 -4.60 -3.39
CA ASN A 490 -37.62 -4.59 -4.86
C ASN A 490 -36.37 -5.17 -5.56
N TYR A 491 -35.69 -6.14 -4.94
CA TYR A 491 -34.50 -6.80 -5.49
C TYR A 491 -34.75 -8.29 -5.75
N ASP A 492 -34.34 -8.79 -6.92
CA ASP A 492 -34.49 -10.20 -7.31
C ASP A 492 -33.48 -11.12 -6.60
N TYR A 493 -33.75 -11.41 -5.32
CA TYR A 493 -32.97 -12.34 -4.52
C TYR A 493 -32.99 -13.78 -5.04
N SER A 494 -33.90 -14.15 -5.95
CA SER A 494 -33.94 -15.50 -6.53
C SER A 494 -32.67 -15.85 -7.32
N LYS A 495 -31.93 -14.83 -7.80
CA LYS A 495 -30.65 -14.99 -8.51
C LYS A 495 -29.43 -15.03 -7.58
N VAL A 496 -29.59 -14.63 -6.32
CA VAL A 496 -28.50 -14.54 -5.33
C VAL A 496 -28.42 -15.79 -4.47
N ILE A 497 -29.57 -16.30 -4.04
CA ILE A 497 -29.66 -17.42 -3.09
C ILE A 497 -29.01 -18.68 -3.69
N GLY A 498 -28.13 -19.32 -2.91
CA GLY A 498 -27.39 -20.53 -3.31
C GLY A 498 -26.45 -20.34 -4.50
N THR A 499 -26.20 -19.10 -4.95
CA THR A 499 -25.46 -18.80 -6.19
C THR A 499 -24.41 -17.69 -6.03
N CYS A 500 -24.71 -16.64 -5.26
CA CYS A 500 -23.86 -15.44 -5.14
C CYS A 500 -23.63 -14.94 -3.71
N CYS A 501 -24.56 -15.16 -2.77
CA CYS A 501 -24.39 -14.70 -1.38
C CYS A 501 -25.32 -15.42 -0.40
N GLU A 502 -24.88 -15.56 0.85
CA GLU A 502 -25.60 -16.16 1.98
C GLU A 502 -25.84 -15.11 3.08
N ASN A 503 -26.81 -15.36 3.97
CA ASN A 503 -27.15 -14.47 5.10
C ASN A 503 -27.48 -13.01 4.69
N VAL A 504 -28.08 -12.83 3.53
CA VAL A 504 -28.39 -11.53 2.92
C VAL A 504 -29.21 -10.63 3.84
N ILE A 505 -28.82 -9.36 3.95
CA ILE A 505 -29.51 -8.31 4.76
C ILE A 505 -29.88 -7.06 3.93
N GLY A 506 -29.70 -7.11 2.61
CA GLY A 506 -29.87 -5.97 1.71
C GLY A 506 -28.93 -6.07 0.51
N TYR A 507 -28.70 -4.95 -0.16
CA TYR A 507 -27.67 -4.79 -1.20
C TYR A 507 -27.01 -3.41 -1.05
N ILE A 508 -25.80 -3.25 -1.61
CA ILE A 508 -25.08 -1.97 -1.60
C ILE A 508 -25.14 -1.31 -3.00
N PRO A 509 -25.74 -0.11 -3.14
CA PRO A 509 -25.65 0.65 -4.38
C PRO A 509 -24.22 1.15 -4.61
N VAL A 510 -23.66 0.91 -5.79
CA VAL A 510 -22.39 1.49 -6.25
C VAL A 510 -22.68 2.35 -7.48
N PRO A 511 -22.27 3.62 -7.54
CA PRO A 511 -22.50 4.46 -8.71
C PRO A 511 -21.83 3.87 -9.96
N VAL A 512 -22.59 3.77 -11.06
CA VAL A 512 -22.06 3.29 -12.36
C VAL A 512 -21.97 4.47 -13.33
N GLY A 513 -20.75 4.85 -13.68
CA GLY A 513 -20.46 5.78 -14.76
C GLY A 513 -20.18 5.06 -16.08
N VAL A 514 -20.01 5.84 -17.16
CA VAL A 514 -19.61 5.33 -18.48
C VAL A 514 -18.43 6.13 -19.02
N ALA A 515 -17.49 5.44 -19.66
CA ALA A 515 -16.38 6.04 -20.40
C ALA A 515 -16.40 5.54 -21.85
N GLY A 516 -16.36 6.45 -22.84
CA GLY A 516 -16.35 6.09 -24.24
C GLY A 516 -16.68 7.23 -25.22
N PRO A 517 -16.76 6.94 -26.52
CA PRO A 517 -16.48 5.63 -27.12
C PRO A 517 -14.99 5.25 -27.00
N LEU A 518 -14.72 4.01 -26.58
CA LEU A 518 -13.41 3.40 -26.65
C LEU A 518 -13.28 2.72 -28.02
N HIS A 519 -12.40 3.25 -28.88
CA HIS A 519 -12.14 2.73 -30.21
C HIS A 519 -11.11 1.59 -30.10
N LEU A 520 -11.52 0.35 -30.38
CA LEU A 520 -10.75 -0.87 -30.14
C LEU A 520 -10.97 -1.90 -31.25
N ASP A 521 -9.89 -2.31 -31.94
CA ASP A 521 -9.90 -3.31 -33.02
C ASP A 521 -11.01 -3.05 -34.08
N GLY A 522 -11.21 -1.78 -34.45
CA GLY A 522 -12.21 -1.34 -35.44
C GLY A 522 -13.65 -1.27 -34.93
N LYS A 523 -13.88 -1.40 -33.62
CA LYS A 523 -15.20 -1.28 -32.96
C LYS A 523 -15.21 -0.13 -31.95
N GLU A 524 -16.39 0.34 -31.59
CA GLU A 524 -16.61 1.30 -30.49
C GLU A 524 -17.28 0.62 -29.30
N PHE A 525 -16.82 0.92 -28.08
CA PHE A 525 -17.40 0.41 -26.84
C PHE A 525 -17.73 1.55 -25.87
N GLN A 526 -18.87 1.44 -25.19
CA GLN A 526 -19.26 2.33 -24.07
C GLN A 526 -19.04 1.57 -22.77
N VAL A 527 -17.95 1.87 -22.06
CA VAL A 527 -17.45 1.03 -20.97
C VAL A 527 -18.10 1.40 -19.63
N PRO A 528 -18.88 0.49 -19.01
CA PRO A 528 -19.48 0.74 -17.70
C PRO A 528 -18.42 0.59 -16.58
N MET A 529 -18.42 1.54 -15.64
CA MET A 529 -17.46 1.62 -14.55
C MET A 529 -18.18 1.88 -13.22
N ALA A 530 -18.24 0.88 -12.35
CA ALA A 530 -18.85 0.99 -11.03
C ALA A 530 -17.80 1.44 -10.00
N THR A 531 -17.91 2.67 -9.48
CA THR A 531 -16.91 3.25 -8.57
C THR A 531 -17.48 4.34 -7.67
N THR A 532 -16.85 4.55 -6.51
CA THR A 532 -17.04 5.71 -5.64
C THR A 532 -15.88 6.71 -5.71
N GLU A 533 -14.82 6.43 -6.50
CA GLU A 533 -13.69 7.32 -6.68
C GLU A 533 -14.01 8.45 -7.68
N GLY A 534 -14.02 9.70 -7.19
CA GLY A 534 -14.12 10.89 -8.01
C GLY A 534 -12.91 11.05 -8.95
N CYS A 535 -13.12 11.70 -10.10
CA CYS A 535 -12.22 11.75 -11.26
C CYS A 535 -12.07 10.44 -12.08
N LEU A 536 -12.23 9.24 -11.52
CA LEU A 536 -11.80 7.99 -12.19
C LEU A 536 -12.42 7.79 -13.59
N VAL A 537 -13.76 7.88 -13.68
CA VAL A 537 -14.50 7.72 -14.95
C VAL A 537 -14.18 8.86 -15.92
N ALA A 538 -14.11 10.11 -15.42
CA ALA A 538 -13.81 11.27 -16.25
C ALA A 538 -12.38 11.24 -16.83
N SER A 539 -11.40 10.77 -16.06
CA SER A 539 -10.02 10.56 -16.51
C SER A 539 -9.96 9.45 -17.56
N THR A 540 -10.62 8.33 -17.32
CA THR A 540 -10.71 7.22 -18.28
C THR A 540 -11.37 7.66 -19.59
N ASN A 541 -12.44 8.45 -19.51
CA ASN A 541 -13.13 9.02 -20.67
C ASN A 541 -12.25 10.00 -21.47
N ARG A 542 -11.42 10.81 -20.79
CA ARG A 542 -10.39 11.66 -21.42
C ARG A 542 -9.33 10.84 -22.16
N GLY A 543 -8.93 9.70 -21.59
CA GLY A 543 -8.07 8.72 -22.27
C GLY A 543 -8.72 8.15 -23.53
N CYS A 544 -9.98 7.71 -23.44
CA CYS A 544 -10.75 7.22 -24.58
C CYS A 544 -10.83 8.28 -25.70
N ARG A 545 -11.04 9.56 -25.33
CA ARG A 545 -11.04 10.68 -26.29
C ARG A 545 -9.70 10.88 -27.00
N ALA A 546 -8.58 10.72 -26.30
CA ALA A 546 -7.25 10.80 -26.93
C ALA A 546 -7.01 9.63 -27.91
N ILE A 547 -7.41 8.41 -27.51
CA ILE A 547 -7.35 7.21 -28.35
C ILE A 547 -8.22 7.33 -29.60
N ALA A 548 -9.47 7.78 -29.47
CA ALA A 548 -10.40 7.97 -30.58
C ALA A 548 -9.86 8.97 -31.63
N LEU A 549 -9.19 10.04 -31.19
CA LEU A 549 -8.52 11.01 -32.06
C LEU A 549 -7.19 10.50 -32.65
N ALA A 550 -6.65 9.41 -32.13
CA ALA A 550 -5.44 8.75 -32.63
C ALA A 550 -5.73 7.62 -33.63
N GLY A 551 -7.00 7.27 -33.86
CA GLY A 551 -7.42 6.16 -34.72
C GLY A 551 -7.78 4.86 -33.99
N GLY A 552 -7.66 4.82 -32.66
CA GLY A 552 -8.02 3.68 -31.81
C GLY A 552 -6.85 2.87 -31.25
N VAL A 553 -7.19 1.83 -30.49
CA VAL A 553 -6.28 0.81 -29.95
C VAL A 553 -6.38 -0.47 -30.77
N SER A 554 -5.24 -1.14 -31.00
CA SER A 554 -5.20 -2.54 -31.43
C SER A 554 -4.94 -3.45 -30.24
N SER A 555 -5.56 -4.64 -30.17
CA SER A 555 -5.35 -5.58 -29.06
C SER A 555 -5.29 -7.04 -29.46
N ARG A 556 -4.49 -7.84 -28.76
CA ARG A 556 -4.38 -9.29 -29.00
C ARG A 556 -4.44 -10.07 -27.69
N ILE A 557 -5.10 -11.23 -27.74
CA ILE A 557 -5.03 -12.23 -26.68
C ILE A 557 -3.88 -13.17 -27.01
N LEU A 558 -2.89 -13.21 -26.12
CA LEU A 558 -1.65 -13.98 -26.26
C LEU A 558 -1.82 -15.41 -25.72
N ALA A 559 -2.62 -15.57 -24.66
CA ALA A 559 -2.97 -16.86 -24.08
C ALA A 559 -4.37 -16.84 -23.45
N ASP A 560 -5.00 -18.01 -23.41
CA ASP A 560 -6.20 -18.30 -22.62
C ASP A 560 -6.01 -19.64 -21.92
N GLY A 561 -6.03 -19.61 -20.58
CA GLY A 561 -5.98 -20.79 -19.72
C GLY A 561 -6.07 -20.39 -18.24
N MET A 562 -7.20 -20.69 -17.60
CA MET A 562 -7.36 -20.59 -16.14
C MET A 562 -6.53 -21.68 -15.45
N THR A 563 -6.15 -21.49 -14.18
CA THR A 563 -5.25 -22.41 -13.46
C THR A 563 -5.74 -22.85 -12.08
N ARG A 564 -5.38 -24.09 -11.72
CA ARG A 564 -5.52 -24.67 -10.38
C ARG A 564 -4.23 -25.39 -10.02
N GLY A 565 -3.68 -25.10 -8.85
CA GLY A 565 -2.41 -25.64 -8.36
C GLY A 565 -2.57 -26.34 -7.01
N PRO A 566 -3.04 -27.61 -6.98
CA PRO A 566 -2.99 -28.47 -5.81
C PRO A 566 -1.58 -28.69 -5.26
N VAL A 567 -1.53 -29.13 -4.01
CA VAL A 567 -0.35 -29.73 -3.39
C VAL A 567 -0.66 -31.17 -2.99
N VAL A 568 0.19 -32.08 -3.44
CA VAL A 568 0.18 -33.50 -3.11
C VAL A 568 1.48 -33.89 -2.43
N ARG A 569 1.52 -35.06 -1.79
CA ARG A 569 2.63 -35.50 -0.95
C ARG A 569 2.88 -36.99 -1.10
N LEU A 570 4.16 -37.34 -1.20
CA LEU A 570 4.66 -38.70 -1.32
C LEU A 570 5.43 -39.11 -0.05
N PRO A 571 5.79 -40.40 0.12
CA PRO A 571 6.62 -40.85 1.25
C PRO A 571 8.02 -40.20 1.25
N SER A 572 8.64 -40.06 0.08
CA SER A 572 10.00 -39.51 -0.09
C SER A 572 10.10 -38.50 -1.24
N ALA A 573 11.19 -37.72 -1.27
CA ALA A 573 11.49 -36.82 -2.38
C ALA A 573 11.73 -37.58 -3.71
N CYS A 574 12.34 -38.76 -3.65
CA CYS A 574 12.52 -39.63 -4.81
C CYS A 574 11.18 -40.06 -5.41
N LYS A 575 10.19 -40.44 -4.57
CA LYS A 575 8.83 -40.74 -5.04
C LYS A 575 8.13 -39.50 -5.63
N ALA A 576 8.35 -38.31 -5.07
CA ALA A 576 7.83 -37.08 -5.68
C ALA A 576 8.46 -36.80 -7.06
N ALA A 577 9.74 -37.14 -7.25
CA ALA A 577 10.44 -37.00 -8.53
C ALA A 577 9.98 -38.05 -9.58
N GLU A 578 9.72 -39.30 -9.17
CA GLU A 578 9.10 -40.32 -10.02
C GLU A 578 7.74 -39.84 -10.57
N VAL A 579 6.87 -39.32 -9.70
CA VAL A 579 5.55 -38.76 -10.09
C VAL A 579 5.71 -37.54 -11.00
N LYS A 580 6.70 -36.68 -10.76
CA LYS A 580 7.00 -35.53 -11.65
C LYS A 580 7.36 -36.00 -13.05
N ALA A 581 8.31 -36.92 -13.17
CA ALA A 581 8.77 -37.45 -14.46
C ALA A 581 7.64 -38.16 -15.22
N TRP A 582 6.74 -38.86 -14.53
CA TRP A 582 5.56 -39.47 -15.14
C TRP A 582 4.56 -38.41 -15.64
N LEU A 583 4.26 -37.36 -14.86
CA LEU A 583 3.38 -36.26 -15.27
C LEU A 583 3.92 -35.43 -16.46
N GLU A 584 5.24 -35.44 -16.67
CA GLU A 584 5.92 -34.79 -17.80
C GLU A 584 6.13 -35.73 -19.00
N SER A 585 5.81 -37.02 -18.86
CA SER A 585 5.79 -37.97 -19.97
C SER A 585 4.54 -37.79 -20.85
N PRO A 586 4.59 -38.08 -22.16
CA PRO A 586 3.42 -38.01 -23.03
C PRO A 586 2.24 -38.86 -22.53
N ASP A 587 2.52 -40.09 -22.10
CA ASP A 587 1.50 -41.04 -21.65
C ASP A 587 0.81 -40.56 -20.36
N GLY A 588 1.59 -40.11 -19.37
CA GLY A 588 1.05 -39.61 -18.11
C GLY A 588 0.32 -38.27 -18.25
N PHE A 589 0.79 -37.38 -19.12
CA PHE A 589 0.05 -36.16 -19.47
C PHE A 589 -1.27 -36.47 -20.19
N GLN A 590 -1.27 -37.44 -21.11
CA GLN A 590 -2.48 -37.83 -21.85
C GLN A 590 -3.53 -38.49 -20.96
N ASP A 591 -3.13 -39.43 -20.09
CA ASP A 591 -4.03 -40.10 -19.14
C ASP A 591 -4.68 -39.11 -18.16
N ILE A 592 -3.90 -38.15 -17.66
CA ILE A 592 -4.38 -37.08 -16.78
C ILE A 592 -5.28 -36.08 -17.54
N THR A 593 -4.96 -35.77 -18.81
CA THR A 593 -5.82 -34.95 -19.69
C THR A 593 -7.18 -35.62 -19.90
N GLU A 594 -7.21 -36.92 -20.20
CA GLU A 594 -8.43 -37.68 -20.42
C GLU A 594 -9.31 -37.72 -19.14
N ALA A 595 -8.70 -37.94 -17.97
CA ALA A 595 -9.42 -37.88 -16.69
C ALA A 595 -9.97 -36.48 -16.38
N PHE A 596 -9.23 -35.42 -16.73
CA PHE A 596 -9.58 -34.03 -16.47
C PHE A 596 -10.71 -33.53 -17.42
N ASP A 597 -10.54 -33.69 -18.74
CA ASP A 597 -11.43 -33.14 -19.77
C ASP A 597 -12.83 -33.78 -19.73
N ASN A 598 -12.91 -35.07 -19.36
CA ASN A 598 -14.17 -35.79 -19.15
C ASN A 598 -15.08 -35.16 -18.07
N THR A 599 -14.60 -34.19 -17.29
CA THR A 599 -15.43 -33.50 -16.29
C THR A 599 -16.30 -32.37 -16.85
N SER A 600 -16.03 -31.85 -18.05
CA SER A 600 -16.76 -30.73 -18.66
C SER A 600 -16.57 -30.63 -20.17
N ARG A 601 -17.66 -30.37 -20.91
CA ARG A 601 -17.62 -30.14 -22.37
C ARG A 601 -16.69 -28.99 -22.80
N PHE A 602 -16.39 -28.03 -21.91
CA PHE A 602 -15.55 -26.86 -22.18
C PHE A 602 -14.14 -26.95 -21.58
N ALA A 603 -13.90 -27.83 -20.61
CA ALA A 603 -12.59 -27.94 -19.97
C ALA A 603 -11.64 -28.67 -20.90
N ARG A 604 -10.57 -28.00 -21.34
CA ARG A 604 -9.48 -28.60 -22.13
C ARG A 604 -8.16 -28.28 -21.48
N LEU A 605 -7.51 -29.30 -20.91
CA LEU A 605 -6.18 -29.19 -20.32
C LEU A 605 -5.14 -28.87 -21.41
N GLN A 606 -4.25 -27.92 -21.12
CA GLN A 606 -3.27 -27.40 -22.09
C GLN A 606 -1.83 -27.68 -21.67
N LYS A 607 -1.54 -27.53 -20.37
CA LYS A 607 -0.22 -27.63 -19.78
C LYS A 607 -0.34 -28.08 -18.33
N LEU A 608 0.61 -28.90 -17.89
CA LEU A 608 0.98 -29.04 -16.49
C LEU A 608 2.31 -28.31 -16.27
N LEU A 609 2.42 -27.57 -15.17
CA LEU A 609 3.71 -27.08 -14.65
C LEU A 609 3.90 -27.63 -13.23
N VAL A 610 4.95 -28.41 -13.02
CA VAL A 610 5.10 -29.25 -11.82
C VAL A 610 6.31 -28.80 -10.99
N GLY A 611 6.06 -28.13 -9.87
CA GLY A 611 7.08 -27.76 -8.89
C GLY A 611 7.24 -28.82 -7.80
N LEU A 612 8.48 -29.09 -7.38
CA LEU A 612 8.81 -30.08 -6.34
C LEU A 612 9.50 -29.37 -5.15
N ALA A 613 9.07 -29.70 -3.93
CA ALA A 613 9.70 -29.21 -2.69
C ALA A 613 9.79 -30.35 -1.68
N GLY A 614 10.97 -30.98 -1.63
CA GLY A 614 11.19 -32.22 -0.87
C GLY A 614 10.23 -33.32 -1.35
N ARG A 615 9.39 -33.83 -0.45
CA ARG A 615 8.37 -34.85 -0.76
C ARG A 615 6.98 -34.30 -1.11
N ASN A 616 6.82 -32.98 -1.19
CA ASN A 616 5.61 -32.33 -1.67
C ASN A 616 5.76 -31.99 -3.16
N LEU A 617 4.67 -32.13 -3.92
CA LEU A 617 4.60 -31.83 -5.34
C LEU A 617 3.44 -30.86 -5.60
N TYR A 618 3.69 -29.80 -6.35
CA TYR A 618 2.74 -28.75 -6.69
C TYR A 618 2.46 -28.80 -8.19
N ILE A 619 1.24 -29.18 -8.57
CA ILE A 619 0.88 -29.47 -9.96
C ILE A 619 -0.03 -28.36 -10.47
N ARG A 620 0.48 -27.41 -11.24
CA ARG A 620 -0.31 -26.32 -11.84
C ARG A 620 -0.98 -26.82 -13.13
N PHE A 621 -2.26 -27.18 -13.02
CA PHE A 621 -3.13 -27.45 -14.17
C PHE A 621 -3.48 -26.13 -14.85
N GLN A 622 -3.32 -26.02 -16.18
CA GLN A 622 -3.76 -24.89 -16.99
C GLN A 622 -4.75 -25.36 -18.07
N CYS A 623 -5.91 -24.70 -18.17
CA CYS A 623 -7.06 -25.20 -18.92
C CYS A 623 -7.93 -24.06 -19.51
N ARG A 624 -8.40 -24.22 -20.75
CA ARG A 624 -9.45 -23.37 -21.33
C ARG A 624 -10.81 -23.65 -20.67
N THR A 625 -11.62 -22.62 -20.48
CA THR A 625 -12.87 -22.72 -19.72
C THR A 625 -14.09 -22.14 -20.46
N GLY A 626 -13.92 -21.87 -21.76
CA GLY A 626 -14.91 -21.18 -22.58
C GLY A 626 -15.15 -19.75 -22.08
N ASP A 627 -16.40 -19.31 -22.11
CA ASP A 627 -16.79 -17.97 -21.67
C ASP A 627 -16.94 -17.84 -20.14
N ALA A 628 -16.77 -18.92 -19.38
CA ALA A 628 -16.75 -18.86 -17.92
C ALA A 628 -15.33 -18.55 -17.42
N MET A 629 -15.20 -17.72 -16.38
CA MET A 629 -13.91 -17.51 -15.67
C MET A 629 -13.36 -18.86 -15.11
N GLY A 630 -14.26 -19.79 -14.81
CA GLY A 630 -13.96 -21.23 -14.87
C GLY A 630 -13.39 -21.85 -13.60
N MET A 631 -13.18 -21.09 -12.53
CA MET A 631 -12.58 -21.56 -11.28
C MET A 631 -13.23 -22.80 -10.63
N ASN A 632 -14.55 -22.98 -10.76
CA ASN A 632 -15.25 -24.18 -10.29
C ASN A 632 -15.08 -25.36 -11.27
N MET A 633 -15.03 -25.08 -12.57
CA MET A 633 -14.84 -26.07 -13.63
C MET A 633 -13.46 -26.72 -13.52
N ILE A 634 -12.41 -25.91 -13.32
CA ILE A 634 -11.04 -26.39 -13.19
C ILE A 634 -10.79 -27.12 -11.87
N SER A 635 -11.41 -26.72 -10.75
CA SER A 635 -11.36 -27.52 -9.51
C SER A 635 -11.90 -28.93 -9.71
N LYS A 636 -13.08 -29.07 -10.33
CA LYS A 636 -13.69 -30.37 -10.64
C LYS A 636 -12.79 -31.23 -11.55
N GLY A 637 -12.20 -30.63 -12.58
CA GLY A 637 -11.23 -31.28 -13.46
C GLY A 637 -10.00 -31.78 -12.68
N THR A 638 -9.41 -30.90 -11.85
CA THR A 638 -8.27 -31.23 -10.99
C THR A 638 -8.59 -32.33 -9.99
N GLU A 639 -9.75 -32.34 -9.34
CA GLU A 639 -10.15 -33.41 -8.40
C GLU A 639 -10.23 -34.77 -9.11
N LYS A 640 -10.76 -34.82 -10.33
CA LYS A 640 -10.82 -36.06 -11.12
C LYS A 640 -9.45 -36.50 -11.63
N ALA A 641 -8.59 -35.56 -12.04
CA ALA A 641 -7.20 -35.81 -12.40
C ALA A 641 -6.38 -36.35 -11.22
N LEU A 642 -6.50 -35.75 -10.03
CA LEU A 642 -5.87 -36.23 -8.81
C LEU A 642 -6.37 -37.63 -8.43
N SER A 643 -7.67 -37.90 -8.62
CA SER A 643 -8.23 -39.24 -8.41
C SER A 643 -7.62 -40.28 -9.36
N ARG A 644 -7.37 -39.95 -10.63
CA ARG A 644 -6.64 -40.80 -11.60
C ARG A 644 -5.17 -40.96 -11.20
N LEU A 645 -4.51 -39.89 -10.77
CA LEU A 645 -3.12 -39.93 -10.31
C LEU A 645 -2.92 -40.85 -9.08
N GLN A 646 -3.88 -40.87 -8.15
CA GLN A 646 -3.87 -41.79 -7.01
C GLN A 646 -4.11 -43.27 -7.40
N GLN A 647 -4.63 -43.57 -8.59
CA GLN A 647 -4.74 -44.94 -9.10
C GLN A 647 -3.38 -45.49 -9.56
N HIS A 648 -2.54 -44.64 -10.17
CA HIS A 648 -1.16 -45.00 -10.54
C HIS A 648 -0.20 -44.95 -9.35
N PHE A 649 -0.41 -44.03 -8.41
CA PHE A 649 0.43 -43.84 -7.24
C PHE A 649 -0.38 -43.90 -5.94
N PRO A 650 -0.72 -45.09 -5.42
CA PRO A 650 -1.52 -45.25 -4.19
C PRO A 650 -0.91 -44.63 -2.92
N GLU A 651 0.42 -44.41 -2.91
CA GLU A 651 1.12 -43.71 -1.83
C GLU A 651 0.90 -42.18 -1.81
N LEU A 652 0.18 -41.64 -2.79
CA LEU A 652 -0.01 -40.20 -2.98
C LEU A 652 -1.15 -39.66 -2.10
N GLN A 653 -0.78 -38.83 -1.13
CA GLN A 653 -1.71 -38.04 -0.33
C GLN A 653 -2.00 -36.70 -1.04
N VAL A 654 -3.24 -36.47 -1.44
CA VAL A 654 -3.71 -35.11 -1.75
C VAL A 654 -3.76 -34.32 -0.43
N VAL A 655 -3.01 -33.23 -0.34
CA VAL A 655 -2.96 -32.38 0.87
C VAL A 655 -3.92 -31.21 0.75
N ALA A 656 -4.02 -30.59 -0.44
CA ALA A 656 -5.08 -29.65 -0.77
C ALA A 656 -5.27 -29.51 -2.29
N VAL A 657 -6.51 -29.37 -2.75
CA VAL A 657 -6.84 -29.07 -4.16
C VAL A 657 -6.30 -27.71 -4.62
N SER A 658 -6.01 -26.80 -3.67
CA SER A 658 -5.34 -25.51 -3.92
C SER A 658 -4.20 -25.29 -2.92
N GLY A 659 -3.00 -25.77 -3.26
CA GLY A 659 -1.75 -25.52 -2.55
C GLY A 659 -1.13 -24.14 -2.83
N ASN A 660 -1.95 -23.12 -3.05
CA ASN A 660 -1.59 -21.76 -3.50
C ASN A 660 -0.79 -21.64 -4.82
N TYR A 661 -0.38 -22.72 -5.48
CA TYR A 661 0.38 -22.72 -6.74
C TYR A 661 -0.50 -22.46 -8.00
N CYS A 662 -1.66 -21.83 -7.84
CA CYS A 662 -2.54 -21.46 -8.97
C CYS A 662 -1.98 -20.24 -9.75
N THR A 663 -1.79 -19.06 -9.16
CA THR A 663 -2.16 -18.61 -7.80
C THR A 663 -3.43 -17.78 -7.84
N ASP A 664 -4.37 -18.00 -6.92
CA ASP A 664 -5.67 -17.32 -6.91
C ASP A 664 -5.76 -16.28 -5.79
N LYS A 665 -6.18 -15.04 -6.14
CA LYS A 665 -6.45 -13.92 -5.21
C LYS A 665 -5.28 -13.52 -4.29
N LYS A 666 -4.04 -13.83 -4.67
CA LYS A 666 -2.80 -13.39 -4.01
C LYS A 666 -1.78 -12.96 -5.06
N PRO A 667 -0.92 -11.95 -4.78
CA PRO A 667 0.17 -11.59 -5.68
C PRO A 667 1.16 -12.77 -5.78
N ALA A 668 1.58 -13.11 -7.00
CA ALA A 668 2.50 -14.22 -7.23
C ALA A 668 3.21 -14.08 -8.58
N ALA A 669 4.55 -14.19 -8.58
CA ALA A 669 5.37 -14.13 -9.79
C ALA A 669 4.98 -15.17 -10.85
N ILE A 670 4.44 -16.33 -10.46
CA ILE A 670 3.98 -17.37 -11.40
C ILE A 670 2.81 -16.89 -12.29
N ASN A 671 1.94 -16.01 -11.80
CA ASN A 671 0.88 -15.42 -12.64
C ASN A 671 1.42 -14.36 -13.59
N TRP A 672 2.49 -13.66 -13.19
CA TRP A 672 3.16 -12.65 -14.00
C TRP A 672 3.94 -13.29 -15.16
N ILE A 673 4.68 -14.37 -14.88
CA ILE A 673 5.60 -15.03 -15.83
C ILE A 673 4.86 -16.02 -16.74
N GLU A 674 4.03 -16.90 -16.17
CA GLU A 674 3.37 -17.99 -16.91
C GLU A 674 1.92 -17.64 -17.32
N GLY A 675 1.46 -16.42 -17.02
CA GLY A 675 0.08 -15.98 -17.20
C GLY A 675 -0.94 -16.73 -16.32
N ARG A 676 -2.19 -16.24 -16.32
CA ARG A 676 -3.35 -16.94 -15.70
C ARG A 676 -4.68 -16.35 -16.17
N GLY A 677 -5.59 -17.18 -16.69
CA GLY A 677 -6.81 -16.68 -17.32
C GLY A 677 -6.51 -16.18 -18.72
N LYS A 678 -6.82 -14.92 -19.04
CA LYS A 678 -6.53 -14.29 -20.33
C LYS A 678 -5.26 -13.44 -20.23
N SER A 679 -4.28 -13.70 -21.09
CA SER A 679 -3.12 -12.82 -21.27
C SER A 679 -3.37 -11.90 -22.46
N ALA A 680 -3.34 -10.58 -22.24
CA ALA A 680 -3.68 -9.59 -23.26
C ALA A 680 -2.57 -8.54 -23.44
N VAL A 681 -2.49 -7.96 -24.63
CA VAL A 681 -1.69 -6.78 -24.94
C VAL A 681 -2.54 -5.79 -25.76
N CYS A 682 -2.39 -4.50 -25.47
CA CYS A 682 -2.98 -3.39 -26.21
C CYS A 682 -1.91 -2.36 -26.60
N GLU A 683 -2.05 -1.74 -27.77
CA GLU A 683 -1.15 -0.71 -28.28
C GLU A 683 -1.91 0.44 -28.97
N ALA A 684 -1.33 1.65 -28.92
CA ALA A 684 -1.75 2.81 -29.71
C ALA A 684 -0.58 3.77 -29.97
N THR A 685 -0.67 4.57 -31.04
CA THR A 685 0.25 5.69 -31.30
C THR A 685 -0.53 7.00 -31.26
N ILE A 686 -0.34 7.80 -30.21
CA ILE A 686 -1.07 9.05 -29.97
C ILE A 686 -0.33 10.23 -30.63
N PRO A 687 -0.94 10.99 -31.58
CA PRO A 687 -0.27 12.08 -32.25
C PRO A 687 0.11 13.24 -31.29
N ALA A 688 1.27 13.87 -31.52
CA ALA A 688 1.80 14.98 -30.72
C ALA A 688 0.76 16.09 -30.45
N LYS A 689 -0.05 16.43 -31.47
CA LYS A 689 -1.15 17.39 -31.37
C LYS A 689 -2.21 16.98 -30.34
N VAL A 690 -2.60 15.71 -30.32
CA VAL A 690 -3.60 15.18 -29.37
C VAL A 690 -3.05 15.20 -27.94
N ILE A 691 -1.75 14.95 -27.77
CA ILE A 691 -1.08 15.01 -26.46
C ILE A 691 -1.10 16.46 -25.93
N GLN A 692 -0.81 17.45 -26.77
CA GLN A 692 -0.88 18.87 -26.38
C GLN A 692 -2.34 19.34 -26.15
N GLU A 693 -3.26 19.02 -27.05
CA GLU A 693 -4.63 19.54 -27.03
C GLU A 693 -5.55 18.84 -26.00
N VAL A 694 -5.44 17.52 -25.83
CA VAL A 694 -6.30 16.73 -24.92
C VAL A 694 -5.57 16.40 -23.61
N LEU A 695 -4.34 15.90 -23.72
CA LEU A 695 -3.58 15.41 -22.56
C LEU A 695 -2.83 16.52 -21.81
N LYS A 696 -2.68 17.71 -22.41
CA LYS A 696 -2.09 18.92 -21.81
C LYS A 696 -0.66 18.71 -21.30
N THR A 697 0.13 17.95 -22.03
CA THR A 697 1.53 17.60 -21.69
C THR A 697 2.36 17.39 -22.97
N THR A 698 3.58 16.83 -22.86
CA THR A 698 4.43 16.44 -23.99
C THR A 698 4.75 14.95 -23.96
N THR A 699 5.10 14.41 -25.13
CA THR A 699 5.54 13.02 -25.33
C THR A 699 6.77 12.69 -24.49
N GLU A 700 7.74 13.60 -24.46
CA GLU A 700 8.98 13.50 -23.67
C GLU A 700 8.70 13.37 -22.16
N ALA A 701 7.87 14.26 -21.60
CA ALA A 701 7.49 14.21 -20.19
C ALA A 701 6.67 12.96 -19.83
N LEU A 702 5.85 12.45 -20.75
CA LEU A 702 5.15 11.18 -20.56
C LEU A 702 6.10 9.97 -20.50
N ILE A 703 7.10 9.93 -21.40
CA ILE A 703 8.13 8.87 -21.41
C ILE A 703 9.00 8.97 -20.15
N GLU A 704 9.45 10.17 -19.76
CA GLU A 704 10.24 10.39 -18.55
C GLU A 704 9.51 9.92 -17.28
N VAL A 705 8.23 10.29 -17.13
CA VAL A 705 7.40 9.85 -15.99
C VAL A 705 7.10 8.35 -16.07
N ASN A 706 6.95 7.75 -17.26
CA ASN A 706 6.77 6.30 -17.38
C ASN A 706 8.02 5.53 -16.96
N ILE A 707 9.19 5.91 -17.47
CA ILE A 707 10.47 5.29 -17.08
C ILE A 707 10.70 5.49 -15.58
N SER A 708 10.57 6.73 -15.07
CA SER A 708 10.89 7.04 -13.68
C SER A 708 9.89 6.45 -12.68
N LYS A 709 8.58 6.42 -13.00
CA LYS A 709 7.54 5.94 -12.08
C LYS A 709 7.12 4.48 -12.32
N ASN A 710 6.75 4.12 -13.54
CA ASN A 710 6.19 2.80 -13.85
C ASN A 710 7.26 1.71 -13.94
N LEU A 711 8.50 2.05 -14.31
CA LEU A 711 9.61 1.10 -14.38
C LEU A 711 10.55 1.23 -13.17
N VAL A 712 11.28 2.34 -13.04
CA VAL A 712 12.29 2.54 -11.99
C VAL A 712 11.64 2.61 -10.60
N GLY A 713 10.60 3.42 -10.42
CA GLY A 713 9.87 3.53 -9.15
C GLY A 713 9.31 2.19 -8.66
N SER A 714 8.64 1.45 -9.54
CA SER A 714 8.15 0.10 -9.25
C SER A 714 9.26 -0.90 -8.95
N ALA A 715 10.41 -0.83 -9.63
CA ALA A 715 11.57 -1.68 -9.33
C ALA A 715 12.20 -1.35 -7.96
N MET A 716 12.34 -0.07 -7.63
CA MET A 716 12.82 0.38 -6.30
C MET A 716 11.87 -0.02 -5.17
N ALA A 717 10.57 -0.15 -5.45
CA ALA A 717 9.56 -0.64 -4.52
C ALA A 717 9.47 -2.18 -4.41
N GLY A 718 10.29 -2.93 -5.16
CA GLY A 718 10.23 -4.40 -5.19
C GLY A 718 8.96 -4.97 -5.83
N SER A 719 8.30 -4.20 -6.70
CA SER A 719 7.04 -4.58 -7.35
C SER A 719 7.22 -5.75 -8.32
N ILE A 720 6.27 -6.69 -8.30
CA ILE A 720 6.17 -7.80 -9.27
C ILE A 720 4.81 -7.70 -9.95
N GLY A 721 4.81 -7.35 -11.24
CA GLY A 721 3.60 -7.16 -12.05
C GLY A 721 2.91 -5.80 -11.92
N GLY A 722 3.24 -5.00 -10.90
CA GLY A 722 2.77 -3.62 -10.75
C GLY A 722 3.71 -2.61 -11.42
N PHE A 723 3.87 -2.69 -12.74
CA PHE A 723 4.70 -1.78 -13.55
C PHE A 723 3.82 -0.77 -14.34
N ASN A 724 2.84 -0.19 -13.65
CA ASN A 724 1.78 0.67 -14.18
C ASN A 724 1.40 1.78 -13.17
N ALA A 725 0.46 2.65 -13.52
CA ALA A 725 0.01 3.75 -12.67
C ALA A 725 -1.23 3.42 -11.83
N HIS A 726 -2.30 2.87 -12.43
CA HIS A 726 -3.56 2.56 -11.74
C HIS A 726 -4.42 1.50 -12.44
N ALA A 727 -3.81 0.49 -13.08
CA ALA A 727 -4.55 -0.58 -13.74
C ALA A 727 -5.58 -1.27 -12.81
N ALA A 728 -5.29 -1.32 -11.49
CA ALA A 728 -6.20 -1.83 -10.47
C ALA A 728 -7.54 -1.08 -10.37
N ASN A 729 -7.56 0.26 -10.44
CA ASN A 729 -8.79 1.06 -10.34
C ASN A 729 -9.70 0.79 -11.55
N LEU A 730 -9.10 0.71 -12.74
CA LEU A 730 -9.76 0.39 -14.01
C LEU A 730 -10.34 -1.02 -14.01
N VAL A 731 -9.54 -2.02 -13.62
CA VAL A 731 -9.96 -3.42 -13.49
C VAL A 731 -11.10 -3.55 -12.47
N ALA A 732 -10.96 -3.00 -11.26
CA ALA A 732 -11.98 -3.09 -10.21
C ALA A 732 -13.32 -2.46 -10.64
N ALA A 733 -13.29 -1.28 -11.26
CA ALA A 733 -14.51 -0.58 -11.66
C ALA A 733 -15.29 -1.34 -12.75
N ILE A 734 -14.59 -1.93 -13.73
CA ILE A 734 -15.23 -2.78 -14.76
C ILE A 734 -15.71 -4.10 -14.13
N TYR A 735 -14.93 -4.68 -13.21
CA TYR A 735 -15.25 -5.97 -12.57
C TYR A 735 -16.54 -5.91 -11.75
N ILE A 736 -16.71 -4.86 -10.95
CA ILE A 736 -17.92 -4.65 -10.13
C ILE A 736 -19.14 -4.40 -11.03
N ALA A 737 -19.00 -3.58 -12.09
CA ALA A 737 -20.08 -3.33 -13.05
C ALA A 737 -20.49 -4.61 -13.81
N CYS A 738 -19.52 -5.39 -14.27
CA CYS A 738 -19.74 -6.56 -15.12
C CYS A 738 -19.89 -7.89 -14.37
N GLY A 739 -20.07 -7.87 -13.04
CA GLY A 739 -20.35 -9.08 -12.25
C GLY A 739 -19.20 -10.10 -12.18
N GLN A 740 -17.97 -9.62 -12.31
CA GLN A 740 -16.75 -10.41 -12.12
C GLN A 740 -16.46 -10.59 -10.61
N ASP A 741 -15.35 -11.24 -10.26
CA ASP A 741 -14.91 -11.43 -8.87
C ASP A 741 -13.93 -10.31 -8.46
N PRO A 742 -14.31 -9.31 -7.64
CA PRO A 742 -13.45 -8.15 -7.39
C PRO A 742 -12.15 -8.51 -6.65
N ALA A 743 -12.10 -9.63 -5.93
CA ALA A 743 -10.88 -10.09 -5.27
C ALA A 743 -9.84 -10.67 -6.26
N GLN A 744 -10.23 -10.96 -7.49
CA GLN A 744 -9.31 -11.33 -8.57
C GLN A 744 -8.62 -10.13 -9.22
N SER A 745 -8.98 -8.89 -8.85
CA SER A 745 -8.21 -7.68 -9.20
C SER A 745 -6.74 -7.81 -8.77
N VAL A 746 -6.44 -8.52 -7.68
CA VAL A 746 -5.07 -8.79 -7.17
C VAL A 746 -4.17 -9.46 -8.22
N GLY A 747 -4.71 -10.36 -9.05
CA GLY A 747 -3.99 -10.98 -10.18
C GLY A 747 -4.26 -10.28 -11.51
N SER A 748 -5.46 -9.73 -11.68
CA SER A 748 -5.94 -9.14 -12.95
C SER A 748 -5.45 -7.72 -13.21
N SER A 749 -4.92 -7.03 -12.20
CA SER A 749 -4.28 -5.71 -12.32
C SER A 749 -2.78 -5.76 -12.63
N ASN A 750 -2.20 -6.96 -12.74
CA ASN A 750 -0.86 -7.17 -13.29
C ASN A 750 -0.78 -6.52 -14.67
N CYS A 751 0.04 -5.47 -14.79
CA CYS A 751 0.21 -4.69 -16.01
C CYS A 751 1.60 -4.05 -16.04
N ILE A 752 2.28 -4.17 -17.19
CA ILE A 752 3.40 -3.29 -17.55
C ILE A 752 2.93 -2.28 -18.60
N THR A 753 3.19 -1.00 -18.34
CA THR A 753 2.91 0.12 -19.24
C THR A 753 4.21 0.63 -19.84
N LEU A 754 4.34 0.60 -21.17
CA LEU A 754 5.50 1.08 -21.90
C LEU A 754 5.13 2.30 -22.75
N MET A 755 6.08 3.23 -22.88
CA MET A 755 5.91 4.51 -23.58
C MET A 755 7.20 4.87 -24.30
N GLU A 756 7.13 5.12 -25.61
CA GLU A 756 8.30 5.34 -26.48
C GLU A 756 8.00 6.43 -27.54
N PRO A 757 9.03 7.13 -28.06
CA PRO A 757 8.85 8.13 -29.10
C PRO A 757 8.55 7.46 -30.46
N SER A 758 7.63 8.04 -31.23
CA SER A 758 7.09 7.46 -32.45
C SER A 758 6.84 8.52 -33.54
N GLY A 759 6.48 8.03 -34.73
CA GLY A 759 6.28 8.84 -35.93
C GLY A 759 7.58 9.37 -36.56
N LEU A 760 7.49 9.90 -37.78
CA LEU A 760 8.64 10.39 -38.57
C LEU A 760 9.43 11.53 -37.90
N THR A 761 8.89 12.15 -36.85
CA THR A 761 9.52 13.25 -36.11
C THR A 761 9.93 12.88 -34.68
N GLY A 762 9.66 11.65 -34.23
CA GLY A 762 9.86 11.22 -32.84
C GLY A 762 8.96 11.93 -31.81
N LYS A 763 7.94 12.68 -32.25
CA LYS A 763 7.07 13.49 -31.38
C LYS A 763 5.74 12.83 -31.05
N ASP A 764 5.34 11.78 -31.75
CA ASP A 764 4.13 11.04 -31.43
C ASP A 764 4.46 10.01 -30.33
N LEU A 765 3.48 9.61 -29.50
CA LEU A 765 3.70 8.67 -28.40
C LEU A 765 3.23 7.27 -28.81
N TYR A 766 4.14 6.31 -28.94
CA TYR A 766 3.75 4.91 -28.83
C TYR A 766 3.50 4.57 -27.36
N ILE A 767 2.36 3.95 -27.07
CA ILE A 767 2.00 3.45 -25.74
C ILE A 767 1.47 2.02 -25.87
N SER A 768 1.91 1.14 -24.97
CA SER A 768 1.35 -0.21 -24.85
C SER A 768 1.16 -0.62 -23.39
N CYS A 769 0.17 -1.49 -23.17
CA CYS A 769 -0.12 -2.12 -21.88
C CYS A 769 -0.19 -3.64 -22.09
N THR A 770 0.62 -4.39 -21.33
CA THR A 770 0.62 -5.87 -21.35
C THR A 770 0.16 -6.41 -20.02
N MET A 771 -0.91 -7.21 -20.02
CA MET A 771 -1.59 -7.74 -18.85
C MET A 771 -1.66 -9.27 -18.93
N PRO A 772 -0.72 -10.01 -18.31
CA PRO A 772 -0.57 -11.45 -18.51
C PRO A 772 -1.62 -12.31 -17.78
N SER A 773 -2.38 -11.76 -16.84
CA SER A 773 -3.24 -12.56 -15.95
C SER A 773 -4.63 -11.98 -15.68
N ILE A 774 -5.38 -11.59 -16.72
CA ILE A 774 -6.76 -11.10 -16.60
C ILE A 774 -7.75 -12.26 -16.34
N GLU A 775 -8.36 -12.27 -15.16
CA GLU A 775 -9.29 -13.30 -14.70
C GLU A 775 -10.75 -12.87 -14.94
N VAL A 776 -11.27 -13.07 -16.17
CA VAL A 776 -12.64 -12.68 -16.56
C VAL A 776 -13.48 -13.84 -17.12
N GLY A 777 -14.80 -13.66 -17.08
CA GLY A 777 -15.78 -14.47 -17.79
C GLY A 777 -17.13 -13.77 -17.92
N THR A 778 -17.95 -14.20 -18.86
CA THR A 778 -19.27 -13.62 -19.18
C THR A 778 -20.44 -14.56 -18.84
N VAL A 779 -20.14 -15.66 -18.14
CA VAL A 779 -21.07 -16.69 -17.65
C VAL A 779 -20.68 -17.16 -16.25
N GLY A 780 -21.67 -17.26 -15.35
CA GLY A 780 -21.50 -17.72 -13.97
C GLY A 780 -21.10 -16.63 -12.97
N GLY A 781 -21.24 -16.93 -11.68
CA GLY A 781 -21.01 -15.94 -10.60
C GLY A 781 -21.94 -14.73 -10.73
N GLY A 782 -21.43 -13.53 -10.45
CA GLY A 782 -22.19 -12.28 -10.53
C GLY A 782 -22.74 -11.94 -11.92
N THR A 783 -22.21 -12.54 -13.00
CA THR A 783 -22.73 -12.37 -14.36
C THR A 783 -24.14 -12.96 -14.57
N ASN A 784 -24.65 -13.73 -13.59
CA ASN A 784 -26.04 -14.20 -13.57
C ASN A 784 -27.04 -13.13 -13.09
N LEU A 785 -26.58 -12.03 -12.49
CA LEU A 785 -27.44 -10.99 -11.90
C LEU A 785 -27.89 -9.97 -12.97
N PRO A 786 -29.17 -9.55 -13.02
CA PRO A 786 -29.70 -8.69 -14.08
C PRO A 786 -28.97 -7.34 -14.30
N PRO A 787 -28.55 -6.57 -13.25
CA PRO A 787 -27.84 -5.31 -13.44
C PRO A 787 -26.46 -5.50 -14.09
N GLN A 788 -25.74 -6.54 -13.66
CA GLN A 788 -24.43 -6.93 -14.19
C GLN A 788 -24.55 -7.44 -15.65
N GLN A 789 -25.65 -8.12 -15.98
CA GLN A 789 -25.97 -8.48 -17.37
C GLN A 789 -26.26 -7.27 -18.26
N ALA A 790 -26.86 -6.19 -17.74
CA ALA A 790 -27.04 -4.96 -18.50
C ALA A 790 -25.67 -4.34 -18.88
N CYS A 791 -24.73 -4.30 -17.92
CA CYS A 791 -23.36 -3.83 -18.18
C CYS A 791 -22.62 -4.69 -19.22
N LEU A 792 -22.74 -6.02 -19.13
CA LEU A 792 -22.18 -6.93 -20.14
C LEU A 792 -22.86 -6.81 -21.52
N LYS A 793 -24.12 -6.40 -21.59
CA LYS A 793 -24.86 -6.13 -22.84
C LYS A 793 -24.43 -4.81 -23.49
N MET A 794 -24.10 -3.76 -22.72
CA MET A 794 -23.50 -2.53 -23.25
C MET A 794 -22.20 -2.79 -24.02
N LEU A 795 -21.43 -3.79 -23.58
CA LEU A 795 -20.19 -4.23 -24.21
C LEU A 795 -20.39 -5.29 -25.32
N GLY A 796 -21.61 -5.78 -25.54
CA GLY A 796 -21.92 -6.81 -26.54
C GLY A 796 -21.40 -8.22 -26.23
N VAL A 797 -21.00 -8.51 -24.98
CA VAL A 797 -20.33 -9.77 -24.58
C VAL A 797 -21.10 -10.63 -23.57
N GLN A 798 -22.36 -10.31 -23.27
CA GLN A 798 -23.13 -11.05 -22.26
C GLN A 798 -23.39 -12.52 -22.66
N GLY A 799 -23.13 -13.46 -21.75
CA GLY A 799 -23.40 -14.88 -21.95
C GLY A 799 -22.32 -15.61 -22.74
N ALA A 800 -22.62 -16.87 -23.11
CA ALA A 800 -21.70 -17.73 -23.89
C ALA A 800 -21.80 -17.46 -25.39
N SER A 801 -20.65 -17.37 -26.05
CA SER A 801 -20.55 -17.31 -27.51
C SER A 801 -20.96 -18.65 -28.11
N GLN A 802 -22.02 -18.64 -28.93
CA GLN A 802 -22.56 -19.85 -29.56
C GLN A 802 -21.69 -20.34 -30.73
N GLN A 803 -20.98 -19.43 -31.40
CA GLN A 803 -20.16 -19.75 -32.58
C GLN A 803 -18.70 -20.09 -32.22
N CYS A 804 -18.14 -19.40 -31.22
CA CYS A 804 -16.75 -19.59 -30.78
C CYS A 804 -16.66 -19.48 -29.26
N PRO A 805 -16.87 -20.59 -28.51
CA PRO A 805 -16.91 -20.57 -27.05
C PRO A 805 -15.60 -20.03 -26.44
N GLY A 806 -15.72 -18.97 -25.63
CA GLY A 806 -14.60 -18.21 -25.07
C GLY A 806 -14.38 -16.84 -25.70
N GLU A 807 -14.94 -16.56 -26.88
CA GLU A 807 -14.71 -15.29 -27.57
C GLU A 807 -15.37 -14.09 -26.85
N ASN A 808 -16.46 -14.28 -26.10
CA ASN A 808 -17.05 -13.19 -25.31
C ASN A 808 -16.13 -12.83 -24.12
N ALA A 809 -15.58 -13.85 -23.44
CA ALA A 809 -14.59 -13.63 -22.37
C ALA A 809 -13.27 -13.06 -22.91
N CYS A 810 -12.82 -13.46 -24.10
CA CYS A 810 -11.67 -12.85 -24.79
C CYS A 810 -11.93 -11.38 -25.15
N GLN A 811 -13.09 -11.07 -25.73
CA GLN A 811 -13.46 -9.71 -26.09
C GLN A 811 -13.59 -8.81 -24.84
N LEU A 812 -14.09 -9.32 -23.72
CA LEU A 812 -14.09 -8.61 -22.44
C LEU A 812 -12.67 -8.33 -21.93
N ALA A 813 -11.74 -9.30 -22.03
CA ALA A 813 -10.34 -9.10 -21.64
C ALA A 813 -9.63 -8.04 -22.52
N ARG A 814 -9.91 -8.01 -23.83
CA ARG A 814 -9.46 -6.94 -24.74
C ARG A 814 -9.98 -5.58 -24.29
N ILE A 815 -11.28 -5.47 -23.98
CA ILE A 815 -11.90 -4.23 -23.50
C ILE A 815 -11.26 -3.76 -22.18
N VAL A 816 -11.07 -4.66 -21.21
CA VAL A 816 -10.39 -4.34 -19.93
C VAL A 816 -8.99 -3.78 -20.19
N CYS A 817 -8.17 -4.46 -21.00
CA CYS A 817 -6.80 -4.05 -21.27
C CYS A 817 -6.71 -2.70 -22.04
N ALA A 818 -7.60 -2.47 -23.00
CA ALA A 818 -7.68 -1.20 -23.73
C ALA A 818 -8.21 -0.04 -22.88
N THR A 819 -9.14 -0.32 -21.95
CA THR A 819 -9.62 0.69 -20.99
C THR A 819 -8.53 1.02 -19.96
N VAL A 820 -7.73 0.04 -19.53
CA VAL A 820 -6.51 0.28 -18.73
C VAL A 820 -5.55 1.21 -19.47
N LEU A 821 -5.25 0.96 -20.75
CA LEU A 821 -4.40 1.85 -21.56
C LEU A 821 -4.95 3.28 -21.65
N ALA A 822 -6.27 3.44 -21.81
CA ALA A 822 -6.92 4.76 -21.73
C ALA A 822 -6.74 5.44 -20.37
N GLY A 823 -6.94 4.69 -19.27
CA GLY A 823 -6.74 5.16 -17.91
C GLY A 823 -5.28 5.58 -17.65
N GLU A 824 -4.31 4.73 -17.98
CA GLU A 824 -2.88 4.99 -17.85
C GLU A 824 -2.47 6.27 -18.56
N LEU A 825 -2.86 6.40 -19.85
CA LEU A 825 -2.57 7.58 -20.68
C LEU A 825 -3.05 8.89 -20.02
N SER A 826 -4.27 8.92 -19.49
CA SER A 826 -4.81 10.14 -18.86
C SER A 826 -4.17 10.44 -17.50
N LEU A 827 -3.94 9.43 -16.64
CA LEU A 827 -3.33 9.63 -15.33
C LEU A 827 -1.86 10.05 -15.44
N MET A 828 -1.08 9.38 -16.28
CA MET A 828 0.33 9.73 -16.53
C MET A 828 0.45 11.14 -17.10
N SER A 829 -0.51 11.58 -17.93
CA SER A 829 -0.57 12.96 -18.41
C SER A 829 -0.92 13.97 -17.31
N ALA A 830 -1.78 13.60 -16.36
CA ALA A 830 -2.09 14.45 -15.21
C ALA A 830 -0.93 14.55 -14.20
N LEU A 831 -0.09 13.51 -14.10
CA LEU A 831 1.17 13.52 -13.35
C LEU A 831 2.22 14.39 -14.04
N ALA A 832 2.51 14.15 -15.32
CA ALA A 832 3.50 14.89 -16.11
C ALA A 832 3.18 16.40 -16.24
N ALA A 833 1.91 16.79 -16.11
CA ALA A 833 1.49 18.20 -16.09
C ALA A 833 1.24 18.77 -14.68
N GLY A 834 1.51 18.03 -13.60
CA GLY A 834 1.28 18.48 -12.21
C GLY A 834 -0.20 18.72 -11.83
N HIS A 835 -1.15 18.24 -12.64
CA HIS A 835 -2.58 18.56 -12.50
C HIS A 835 -3.33 17.69 -11.48
N LEU A 836 -2.76 16.55 -11.04
CA LEU A 836 -3.44 15.54 -10.23
C LEU A 836 -4.21 16.11 -9.03
N VAL A 837 -3.54 16.87 -8.15
CA VAL A 837 -4.13 17.42 -6.92
C VAL A 837 -5.31 18.35 -7.23
N ARG A 838 -5.17 19.20 -8.26
CA ARG A 838 -6.22 20.14 -8.67
C ARG A 838 -7.46 19.41 -9.20
N SER A 839 -7.28 18.30 -9.91
CA SER A 839 -8.39 17.46 -10.39
C SER A 839 -9.14 16.80 -9.23
N HIS A 840 -8.44 16.11 -8.31
CA HIS A 840 -9.11 15.47 -7.16
C HIS A 840 -9.80 16.49 -6.24
N MET A 841 -9.21 17.67 -6.00
CA MET A 841 -9.87 18.73 -5.22
C MET A 841 -11.11 19.34 -5.91
N THR A 842 -11.29 19.11 -7.22
CA THR A 842 -12.45 19.62 -7.99
C THR A 842 -13.60 18.60 -8.06
N HIS A 843 -13.31 17.29 -8.10
CA HIS A 843 -14.34 16.25 -8.31
C HIS A 843 -14.37 15.10 -7.28
N ASN A 844 -13.39 15.00 -6.38
CA ASN A 844 -13.31 13.94 -5.35
C ASN A 844 -13.50 14.49 -3.92
N ARG A 845 -14.06 15.69 -3.78
CA ARG A 845 -14.43 16.29 -2.49
C ARG A 845 -15.75 17.05 -2.63
N SER A 846 -16.70 16.76 -1.75
CA SER A 846 -17.96 17.51 -1.63
C SER A 846 -17.67 18.96 -1.27
N LYS A 847 -18.30 19.91 -1.97
CA LYS A 847 -18.35 21.33 -1.56
C LYS A 847 -19.45 21.62 -0.51
N ILE A 848 -20.09 20.56 -0.02
CA ILE A 848 -21.35 20.64 0.74
C ILE A 848 -21.06 20.86 2.24
N ASP A 849 -19.99 20.25 2.77
CA ASP A 849 -19.66 20.26 4.20
C ASP A 849 -18.93 21.53 4.69
N LEU A 850 -19.20 22.69 4.08
CA LEU A 850 -18.64 23.99 4.48
C LEU A 850 -19.67 25.12 4.65
N HIS A 851 -20.95 24.89 4.33
CA HIS A 851 -22.05 25.83 4.60
C HIS A 851 -23.27 25.08 5.16
N GLY A 852 -23.22 24.72 6.44
CA GLY A 852 -24.19 23.79 7.04
C GLY A 852 -24.62 24.02 8.50
N THR A 853 -24.17 25.07 9.20
CA THR A 853 -24.61 25.33 10.60
C THR A 853 -24.53 26.79 11.04
N GLN A 854 -25.13 27.71 10.29
CA GLN A 854 -25.56 29.01 10.84
C GLN A 854 -27.01 28.92 11.31
N THR A 855 -27.24 28.31 12.47
CA THR A 855 -28.54 28.39 13.17
C THR A 855 -28.73 29.80 13.72
N THR A 856 -29.70 30.52 13.19
CA THR A 856 -30.14 31.83 13.66
C THR A 856 -30.54 31.78 15.13
N CYS A 857 -29.89 32.58 15.98
CA CYS A 857 -30.40 32.91 17.31
C CYS A 857 -30.40 34.43 17.48
N SER A 858 -31.59 35.02 17.48
CA SER A 858 -31.78 36.46 17.49
C SER A 858 -31.59 37.06 18.88
N ARG A 859 -30.54 37.86 19.07
CA ARG A 859 -30.48 38.88 20.12
C ARG A 859 -30.46 40.27 19.49
N GLY A 860 -31.59 40.95 19.57
CA GLY A 860 -31.69 42.35 19.16
C GLY A 860 -31.08 43.26 20.22
N VAL A 861 -30.10 44.08 19.82
CA VAL A 861 -29.75 45.32 20.50
C VAL A 861 -29.87 46.42 19.46
N SER A 862 -30.77 47.37 19.71
CA SER A 862 -30.95 48.52 18.81
C SER A 862 -29.94 49.59 19.17
N MET A 863 -29.13 50.02 18.20
CA MET A 863 -28.43 51.30 18.27
C MET A 863 -28.28 51.88 16.87
N GLN A 864 -29.24 52.73 16.48
CA GLN A 864 -28.99 53.70 15.44
C GLN A 864 -27.98 54.73 15.96
N ILE A 865 -27.06 55.16 15.11
CA ILE A 865 -26.88 56.57 14.74
C ILE A 865 -25.95 56.64 13.52
N GLU A 866 -26.25 57.57 12.61
CA GLU A 866 -25.51 57.79 11.37
C GLU A 866 -24.19 58.55 11.66
N ARG A 867 -23.14 58.32 10.85
CA ARG A 867 -22.53 59.34 9.96
C ARG A 867 -21.20 58.92 9.34
N SER A 868 -21.00 59.41 8.10
CA SER A 868 -19.78 59.36 7.27
C SER A 868 -19.57 58.03 6.53
#